data_AF-A0A925H080-F1
#
_entry.id   AF-A0A925H080-F1
#
_cell.length_a   1.000
_cell.length_b   1.000
_cell.length_c   1.000
_cell.angle_alpha   90.00
_cell.angle_beta   90.00
_cell.angle_gamma   90.00
#
_symmetry.space_group_name_H-M   'P 1'
#
loop_
_entity.id
_entity.type
_entity.pdbx_description
1 polymer ?
#
loop_
_entity_poly.entity_id
_entity_poly.type
_entity_poly.pdbx_seq_one_letter_code
_entity_poly.pdbx_strand_id
1 'polypeptide(L)'
;MFSNNSQTKTNASLVADRKGERGGALAVSMIVLALIAVVAISVLATVSNEARIAGGDLRRTQTCYVAAAKIEDMTSEFSALFNRSSRPAPGELDSIRDTDPTGLLNEGFTFKHTSPDAFLQLDSVRLTEMRSTQNITNNSFPRVTIPTGPYAGLSATIAPYEMAATATHTSTNTQCKLQRDINNYLIPLFQFGMFSDKDIELHPGPAFVFNGRVHANGNIYVNGNVKFLDKVTTANEIVTDKLRNDSTRTGASVSMQVGTINVSLTKGSVNNGPNFTGATAGTRGYFPGSPDGTANTTWEGTSVAAAAASTPNRFGGQLQTRTTGATALLLPLQLDGNPTREIIKRKLTTDSEVLGESRYHSKSEIRILLDDEGVAATMNGGIPTDALGNKKGVALSTWVPTRLGRKVLHRYDAAGADIGSDITQKGSVVAHDRVADAVRGVAGVASTSTVAAIPTGAPLRGRIYIEVVPPATTANPTPTPIEVTQTILSMGITEGEPNAIVMLQRPMWAAFTQGDRDATGGTNFLTSLFNNTSIGADGEIKINVSKPVQDTTYGFLTQIEEDSAGSTRSLAPPAVTDATNFWNAIVPINLYNVREGYTRSTLASNVVYERGITSVVEINMKNFARWVDGVYDASLLASTSAVSANIDGSDGYILYISDRRGDRVKSEKYGTTLYDMTNGLADNEDIYGPNGSLDPGEDVIDAGIDGATAAAKKGIMQKDTAEVPDPAELPGTSGADWSARFSRAKEVATYPYNLTTYPAGFTAASPMNYFRRAVRVVNGDVLTTSMTGSNKLSQTKGISVATENMLYIWGNYNTNGISAVPSGGASLAPDYTGPQVPASLVSDAIFPLSKTWFDASPALYPENLNMRIADLKLNGTAVEAVPLGAETSVRAAVIAGTNMSALAGDPDANNGGDSRLSGGVHNFPRFLEGWLEGTRRWNYIGSLVPMYYSTQALSPWQYPGTRVIYGAPIRNWAFDDSFRDPNRLPPGTPMFQYIEPTGFRQVL
;
A
#
# COMPACT_ATOMS: atom_id res chain seq x y z
N MET A 1 -4.11 95.43 -12.76
CA MET A 1 -4.66 96.76 -12.41
C MET A 1 -4.63 96.87 -10.90
N PHE A 2 -3.53 97.37 -10.34
CA PHE A 2 -3.22 98.79 -10.12
C PHE A 2 -4.01 99.31 -8.90
N SER A 3 -3.33 99.62 -7.78
CA SER A 3 -2.89 100.99 -7.41
C SER A 3 -3.65 101.36 -6.12
N ASN A 4 -3.16 102.02 -5.07
CA ASN A 4 -1.92 102.71 -4.74
C ASN A 4 -1.87 102.78 -3.19
N ASN A 5 -0.75 102.43 -2.57
CA ASN A 5 0.23 103.33 -1.93
C ASN A 5 -0.17 104.01 -0.61
N SER A 6 0.51 103.57 0.45
CA SER A 6 1.49 104.36 1.23
C SER A 6 1.09 105.79 1.62
N GLN A 7 1.07 106.08 2.93
CA GLN A 7 2.18 106.80 3.54
C GLN A 7 2.10 106.85 5.07
N THR A 8 3.22 106.40 5.66
CA THR A 8 3.76 106.76 6.97
C THR A 8 3.85 108.28 7.19
N LYS A 9 3.62 108.75 8.43
CA LYS A 9 4.61 109.54 9.19
C LYS A 9 4.21 109.76 10.66
N THR A 10 5.08 109.24 11.52
CA THR A 10 5.59 109.77 12.81
C THR A 10 5.50 111.31 12.93
N ASN A 11 5.30 111.95 14.09
CA ASN A 11 5.83 111.68 15.42
C ASN A 11 5.17 112.57 16.51
N ALA A 12 5.33 112.11 17.75
CA ALA A 12 5.50 112.86 19.02
C ALA A 12 4.27 113.44 19.78
N SER A 13 4.00 112.76 20.91
CA SER A 13 3.95 113.30 22.29
C SER A 13 2.94 114.40 22.65
N LEU A 14 1.90 114.05 23.43
CA LEU A 14 1.71 114.53 24.81
C LEU A 14 0.37 114.04 25.40
N VAL A 15 0.41 113.82 26.71
CA VAL A 15 -0.65 113.36 27.61
C VAL A 15 -1.91 114.21 27.54
N ALA A 16 -3.09 113.59 27.49
CA ALA A 16 -4.34 114.20 27.93
C ALA A 16 -5.36 113.13 28.38
N ASP A 17 -5.78 113.30 29.62
CA ASP A 17 -6.75 112.51 30.38
C ASP A 17 -8.15 112.55 29.73
N ARG A 18 -8.83 111.40 29.62
CA ARG A 18 -10.22 111.29 29.10
C ARG A 18 -11.15 110.64 30.11
N LYS A 19 -12.11 111.44 30.59
CA LYS A 19 -13.32 110.96 31.27
C LYS A 19 -14.38 110.52 30.26
N GLY A 20 -14.85 109.29 30.43
CA GLY A 20 -16.25 109.00 30.71
C GLY A 20 -17.22 108.73 29.55
N GLU A 21 -17.32 107.47 29.13
CA GLU A 21 -18.57 106.88 28.63
C GLU A 21 -18.70 105.41 29.13
N ARG A 22 -19.73 105.13 29.95
CA ARG A 22 -20.08 103.78 30.46
C ARG A 22 -21.52 103.48 30.03
N GLY A 23 -21.74 102.49 29.16
CA GLY A 23 -23.09 102.04 28.78
C GLY A 23 -23.20 100.98 27.66
N GLY A 24 -22.56 101.18 26.50
CA GLY A 24 -22.72 100.28 25.33
C GLY A 24 -21.81 99.04 25.29
N ALA A 25 -20.66 99.10 25.98
CA ALA A 25 -19.68 98.01 25.98
C ALA A 25 -20.22 96.72 26.61
N LEU A 26 -21.12 96.80 27.60
CA LEU A 26 -21.67 95.63 28.27
C LEU A 26 -22.59 94.82 27.34
N ALA A 27 -23.45 95.48 26.56
CA ALA A 27 -24.39 94.81 25.66
C ALA A 27 -23.68 94.13 24.47
N VAL A 28 -22.71 94.80 23.85
CA VAL A 28 -21.87 94.21 22.79
C VAL A 28 -21.04 93.05 23.34
N SER A 29 -20.48 93.18 24.55
CA SER A 29 -19.75 92.09 25.20
C SER A 29 -20.64 90.89 25.50
N MET A 30 -21.89 91.10 25.94
CA MET A 30 -22.84 90.01 26.19
C MET A 30 -23.28 89.30 24.91
N ILE A 31 -23.47 90.03 23.80
CA ILE A 31 -23.82 89.42 22.49
C ILE A 31 -22.63 88.62 21.93
N VAL A 32 -21.41 89.14 22.06
CA VAL A 32 -20.18 88.43 21.63
C VAL A 32 -19.93 87.20 22.51
N LEU A 33 -20.13 87.30 23.84
CA LEU A 33 -20.07 86.15 24.75
C LEU A 33 -21.14 85.10 24.43
N ALA A 34 -22.36 85.51 24.10
CA ALA A 34 -23.42 84.59 23.69
C ALA A 34 -23.09 83.86 22.38
N LEU A 35 -22.56 84.58 21.38
CA LEU A 35 -22.10 83.98 20.12
C LEU A 35 -20.93 83.01 20.33
N ILE A 36 -19.93 83.38 21.14
CA ILE A 36 -18.80 82.50 21.49
C ILE A 36 -19.29 81.27 22.26
N ALA A 37 -20.25 81.43 23.18
CA ALA A 37 -20.84 80.31 23.92
C ALA A 37 -21.59 79.34 23.00
N VAL A 38 -22.36 79.84 22.03
CA VAL A 38 -23.05 79.01 21.03
C VAL A 38 -22.04 78.25 20.17
N VAL A 39 -20.98 78.90 19.69
CA VAL A 39 -19.91 78.24 18.92
C VAL A 39 -19.18 77.20 19.79
N ALA A 40 -18.85 77.51 21.04
CA ALA A 40 -18.18 76.59 21.94
C ALA A 40 -19.03 75.34 22.27
N ILE A 41 -20.34 75.52 22.50
CA ILE A 41 -21.28 74.41 22.72
C ILE A 41 -21.40 73.55 21.45
N SER A 42 -21.45 74.18 20.28
CA SER A 42 -21.51 73.49 18.99
C SER A 42 -20.26 72.64 18.74
N VAL A 43 -19.06 73.20 18.98
CA VAL A 43 -17.79 72.49 18.85
C VAL A 43 -17.69 71.35 19.88
N LEU A 44 -18.08 71.57 21.13
CA LEU A 44 -18.07 70.53 22.17
C LEU A 44 -19.03 69.38 21.83
N ALA A 45 -20.21 69.70 21.28
CA ALA A 45 -21.17 68.69 20.82
C ALA A 45 -20.63 67.88 19.64
N THR A 46 -19.98 68.53 18.67
CA THR A 46 -19.32 67.85 17.54
C THR A 46 -18.18 66.95 18.02
N VAL A 47 -17.29 67.45 18.88
CA VAL A 47 -16.18 66.68 19.45
C VAL A 47 -16.69 65.50 20.29
N SER A 48 -17.76 65.69 21.07
CA SER A 48 -18.36 64.60 21.85
C SER A 48 -19.01 63.53 20.96
N ASN A 49 -19.63 63.92 19.84
CA ASN A 49 -20.19 62.99 18.88
C ASN A 49 -19.07 62.24 18.14
N GLU A 50 -18.03 62.93 17.69
CA GLU A 50 -16.86 62.31 17.05
C GLU A 50 -16.14 61.34 18.00
N ALA A 51 -15.93 61.71 19.26
CA ALA A 51 -15.33 60.83 20.26
C ALA A 51 -16.20 59.59 20.54
N ARG A 52 -17.52 59.73 20.53
CA ARG A 52 -18.45 58.60 20.70
C ARG A 52 -18.47 57.68 19.48
N ILE A 53 -18.45 58.24 18.27
CA ILE A 53 -18.37 57.48 17.01
C ILE A 53 -17.02 56.74 16.94
N ALA A 54 -15.91 57.44 17.16
CA ALA A 54 -14.58 56.86 17.17
C ALA A 54 -14.43 55.76 18.23
N GLY A 55 -15.01 55.96 19.42
CA GLY A 55 -15.06 54.93 20.46
C GLY A 55 -15.90 53.71 20.07
N GLY A 56 -17.02 53.92 19.37
CA GLY A 56 -17.84 52.84 18.81
C GLY A 56 -17.12 52.05 17.72
N ASP A 57 -16.45 52.74 16.81
CA ASP A 57 -15.67 52.15 15.72
C ASP A 57 -14.46 51.37 16.25
N LEU A 58 -13.77 51.89 17.26
CA LEU A 58 -12.67 51.19 17.93
C LEU A 58 -13.15 49.88 18.55
N ARG A 59 -14.25 49.91 19.32
CA ARG A 59 -14.82 48.72 19.97
C ARG A 59 -15.31 47.69 18.95
N ARG A 60 -15.93 48.15 17.86
CA ARG A 60 -16.35 47.26 16.76
C ARG A 60 -15.14 46.61 16.10
N THR A 61 -14.10 47.38 15.82
CA THR A 61 -12.84 46.90 15.23
C THR A 61 -12.18 45.85 16.13
N GLN A 62 -12.07 46.13 17.43
CA GLN A 62 -11.57 45.18 18.43
C GLN A 62 -12.39 43.89 18.45
N THR A 63 -13.72 43.99 18.51
CA THR A 63 -14.61 42.82 18.52
C THR A 63 -14.47 41.98 17.25
N CYS A 64 -14.26 42.60 16.09
CA CYS A 64 -14.01 41.87 14.85
C CYS A 64 -12.65 41.19 14.83
N TYR A 65 -11.59 41.77 15.38
CA TYR A 65 -10.30 41.08 15.53
C TYR A 65 -10.40 39.87 16.47
N VAL A 66 -11.21 39.97 17.54
CA VAL A 66 -11.48 38.83 18.44
C VAL A 66 -12.26 37.72 17.73
N ALA A 67 -13.28 38.07 16.94
CA ALA A 67 -13.98 37.10 16.10
C ALA A 67 -13.03 36.43 15.08
N ALA A 68 -12.08 37.20 14.52
CA ALA A 68 -11.08 36.66 13.60
C ALA A 68 -10.13 35.69 14.32
N ALA A 69 -9.68 36.04 15.52
CA ALA A 69 -8.84 35.15 16.34
C ALA A 69 -9.54 33.81 16.61
N LYS A 70 -10.83 33.81 16.93
CA LYS A 70 -11.63 32.57 17.10
C LYS A 70 -11.74 31.78 15.80
N ILE A 71 -11.91 32.43 14.64
CA ILE A 71 -11.90 31.73 13.34
C ILE A 71 -10.53 31.11 13.04
N GLU A 72 -9.42 31.80 13.35
CA GLU A 72 -8.08 31.24 13.16
C GLU A 72 -7.82 30.04 14.07
N ASP A 73 -8.25 30.12 15.33
CA ASP A 73 -8.20 29.02 16.29
C ASP A 73 -8.98 27.80 15.79
N MET A 74 -10.24 28.00 15.40
CA MET A 74 -11.07 26.95 14.78
C MET A 74 -10.44 26.40 13.51
N THR A 75 -9.82 27.25 12.66
CA THR A 75 -9.15 26.79 11.43
C THR A 75 -7.94 25.91 11.75
N SER A 76 -7.19 26.26 12.79
CA SER A 76 -6.03 25.49 13.25
C SER A 76 -6.45 24.12 13.79
N GLU A 77 -7.43 24.09 14.70
CA GLU A 77 -7.95 22.83 15.26
C GLU A 77 -8.65 21.97 14.20
N PHE A 78 -9.39 22.59 13.28
CA PHE A 78 -9.99 21.90 12.14
C PHE A 78 -8.93 21.27 11.24
N SER A 79 -7.84 22.00 10.97
CA SER A 79 -6.71 21.43 10.22
C SER A 79 -6.05 20.27 10.97
N ALA A 80 -5.91 20.38 12.30
CA ALA A 80 -5.38 19.30 13.13
C ALA A 80 -6.33 18.08 13.20
N LEU A 81 -7.64 18.28 13.10
CA LEU A 81 -8.62 17.20 13.03
C LEU A 81 -8.48 16.39 11.74
N PHE A 82 -8.08 17.02 10.65
CA PHE A 82 -7.83 16.27 9.42
C PHE A 82 -6.55 15.45 9.42
N ASN A 83 -5.61 15.70 10.35
CA ASN A 83 -4.53 14.75 10.55
C ASN A 83 -5.05 13.41 11.05
N ARG A 84 -6.20 13.34 11.73
CA ARG A 84 -6.78 12.09 12.27
C ARG A 84 -7.94 11.54 11.48
N SER A 85 -8.81 12.38 10.92
CA SER A 85 -9.98 11.94 10.19
C SER A 85 -10.06 12.65 8.85
N SER A 86 -10.11 11.89 7.76
CA SER A 86 -10.31 12.46 6.41
C SER A 86 -11.72 13.04 6.21
N ARG A 87 -12.68 12.63 7.06
CA ARG A 87 -14.08 13.10 7.06
C ARG A 87 -14.61 13.19 8.51
N PRO A 88 -14.40 14.34 9.18
CA PRO A 88 -14.88 14.60 10.53
C PRO A 88 -16.37 14.29 10.74
N ALA A 89 -16.69 13.67 11.86
CA ALA A 89 -18.06 13.53 12.33
C ALA A 89 -18.59 14.86 12.88
N PRO A 90 -19.91 15.12 12.83
CA PRO A 90 -20.48 16.37 13.33
C PRO A 90 -20.11 16.71 14.79
N GLY A 91 -20.03 15.70 15.67
CA GLY A 91 -19.65 15.91 17.07
C GLY A 91 -18.20 16.38 17.28
N GLU A 92 -17.29 16.02 16.38
CA GLU A 92 -15.89 16.50 16.42
C GLU A 92 -15.82 17.97 15.99
N LEU A 93 -16.59 18.33 14.97
CA LEU A 93 -16.72 19.71 14.51
C LEU A 93 -17.38 20.61 15.57
N ASP A 94 -18.39 20.10 16.26
CA ASP A 94 -19.04 20.77 17.39
C ASP A 94 -18.04 21.03 18.53
N SER A 95 -17.18 20.06 18.85
CA SER A 95 -16.18 20.19 19.92
C SER A 95 -15.17 21.30 19.63
N ILE A 96 -14.73 21.45 18.38
CA ILE A 96 -13.84 22.53 17.94
C ILE A 96 -14.55 23.89 18.00
N ARG A 97 -15.79 23.96 17.52
CA ARG A 97 -16.61 25.18 17.61
C ARG A 97 -16.73 25.66 19.05
N ASP A 98 -16.94 24.75 20.00
CA ASP A 98 -17.26 25.06 21.39
C ASP A 98 -16.04 25.38 22.26
N THR A 99 -14.83 25.19 21.75
CA THR A 99 -13.57 25.44 22.50
C THR A 99 -13.15 26.91 22.38
N ASP A 100 -13.37 27.73 23.41
CA ASP A 100 -13.07 29.16 23.36
C ASP A 100 -11.62 29.53 23.76
N PRO A 101 -10.97 30.50 23.08
CA PRO A 101 -9.67 31.01 23.48
C PRO A 101 -9.70 31.67 24.86
N THR A 102 -9.12 31.01 25.86
CA THR A 102 -9.17 31.43 27.27
C THR A 102 -8.62 32.84 27.53
N GLY A 103 -7.61 33.27 26.76
CA GLY A 103 -7.06 34.63 26.84
C GLY A 103 -8.09 35.72 26.50
N LEU A 104 -8.93 35.48 25.49
CA LEU A 104 -9.94 36.44 25.03
C LEU A 104 -11.14 36.52 25.99
N LEU A 105 -11.44 35.43 26.68
CA LEU A 105 -12.43 35.43 27.77
C LEU A 105 -12.00 36.34 28.92
N ASN A 106 -10.70 36.30 29.29
CA ASN A 106 -10.14 37.15 30.33
C ASN A 106 -10.12 38.64 29.96
N GLU A 107 -10.08 38.95 28.66
CA GLU A 107 -10.16 40.31 28.13
C GLU A 107 -11.61 40.86 28.04
N GLY A 108 -12.60 40.09 28.52
CA GLY A 108 -13.99 40.53 28.58
C GLY A 108 -14.78 40.29 27.30
N PHE A 109 -14.40 39.28 26.50
CA PHE A 109 -15.18 38.84 25.35
C PHE A 109 -15.87 37.49 25.62
N THR A 110 -16.98 37.24 24.93
CA THR A 110 -17.71 35.97 24.95
C THR A 110 -18.05 35.54 23.53
N PHE A 111 -18.14 34.24 23.30
CA PHE A 111 -18.48 33.67 21.99
C PHE A 111 -19.87 33.02 22.00
N LYS A 112 -20.45 32.87 20.81
CA LYS A 112 -21.66 32.07 20.57
C LYS A 112 -21.26 30.66 20.15
N HIS A 113 -22.11 29.68 20.44
CA HIS A 113 -21.86 28.25 20.17
C HIS A 113 -23.00 27.57 19.39
N THR A 114 -23.99 28.34 18.94
CA THR A 114 -25.17 27.79 18.27
C THR A 114 -25.44 28.49 16.95
N SER A 115 -25.89 27.73 15.97
CA SER A 115 -26.39 28.25 14.69
C SER A 115 -27.60 29.17 14.93
N PRO A 116 -27.76 30.29 14.18
CA PRO A 116 -26.96 30.71 13.04
C PRO A 116 -25.69 31.51 13.40
N ASP A 117 -25.48 31.84 14.68
CA ASP A 117 -24.44 32.79 15.10
C ASP A 117 -23.04 32.18 15.21
N ALA A 118 -22.95 30.86 15.37
CA ALA A 118 -21.71 30.11 15.27
C ALA A 118 -21.95 28.70 14.74
N PHE A 119 -21.04 28.21 13.89
CA PHE A 119 -21.08 26.85 13.36
C PHE A 119 -19.72 26.45 12.81
N LEU A 120 -19.48 25.16 12.72
CA LEU A 120 -18.45 24.52 11.90
C LEU A 120 -19.10 23.28 11.31
N GLN A 121 -19.35 23.28 10.00
CA GLN A 121 -20.15 22.22 9.38
C GLN A 121 -19.82 22.03 7.90
N LEU A 122 -20.23 20.90 7.35
CA LEU A 122 -20.22 20.66 5.92
C LEU A 122 -21.23 21.59 5.23
N ASP A 123 -20.77 22.36 4.23
CA ASP A 123 -21.64 23.23 3.42
C ASP A 123 -22.47 22.37 2.46
N SER A 124 -23.64 21.94 2.95
CA SER A 124 -24.53 21.03 2.22
C SER A 124 -25.15 21.68 0.98
N VAL A 125 -25.30 23.01 0.97
CA VAL A 125 -25.84 23.76 -0.18
C VAL A 125 -24.83 23.75 -1.30
N ARG A 126 -23.61 24.23 -1.04
CA ARG A 126 -22.52 24.24 -2.04
C ARG A 126 -22.18 22.83 -2.51
N LEU A 127 -22.16 21.85 -1.60
CA LEU A 127 -21.94 20.45 -1.97
C LEU A 127 -23.01 19.94 -2.97
N THR A 128 -24.27 20.30 -2.76
CA THR A 128 -25.38 19.94 -3.66
C THR A 128 -25.27 20.65 -5.01
N GLU A 129 -24.91 21.93 -5.02
CA GLU A 129 -24.66 22.69 -6.26
C GLU A 129 -23.51 22.07 -7.07
N MET A 130 -22.41 21.72 -6.41
CA MET A 130 -21.27 21.09 -7.05
C MET A 130 -21.63 19.71 -7.62
N ARG A 131 -22.42 18.91 -6.89
CA ARG A 131 -22.96 17.63 -7.41
C ARG A 131 -23.83 17.85 -8.64
N SER A 132 -24.73 18.83 -8.60
CA SER A 132 -25.63 19.13 -9.72
C SER A 132 -24.87 19.55 -11.00
N THR A 133 -23.82 20.37 -10.85
CA THR A 133 -22.99 20.82 -11.96
C THR A 133 -22.25 19.67 -12.65
N GLN A 134 -21.97 18.59 -11.89
CA GLN A 134 -21.28 17.40 -12.38
C GLN A 134 -22.22 16.24 -12.69
N ASN A 135 -23.54 16.45 -12.67
CA ASN A 135 -24.57 15.43 -12.86
C ASN A 135 -24.43 14.22 -11.89
N ILE A 136 -23.96 14.47 -10.67
CA ILE A 136 -23.85 13.46 -9.62
C ILE A 136 -25.21 13.35 -8.93
N THR A 137 -25.86 12.19 -9.05
CA THR A 137 -27.22 11.93 -8.55
C THR A 137 -27.27 11.18 -7.22
N ASN A 138 -26.12 10.73 -6.72
CA ASN A 138 -25.96 10.03 -5.45
C ASN A 138 -25.24 10.91 -4.41
N ASN A 139 -24.97 10.36 -3.22
CA ASN A 139 -24.27 11.07 -2.14
C ASN A 139 -22.76 11.19 -2.32
N SER A 140 -22.20 10.85 -3.49
CA SER A 140 -20.77 10.96 -3.75
C SER A 140 -20.28 12.41 -3.69
N PHE A 141 -19.02 12.60 -3.31
CA PHE A 141 -18.39 13.92 -3.31
C PHE A 141 -18.00 14.33 -4.75
N PRO A 142 -18.12 15.62 -5.09
CA PRO A 142 -17.72 16.15 -6.40
C PRO A 142 -16.21 16.07 -6.61
N ARG A 143 -15.78 16.15 -7.87
CA ARG A 143 -14.38 16.06 -8.31
C ARG A 143 -13.88 17.40 -8.83
N VAL A 144 -12.61 17.69 -8.60
CA VAL A 144 -11.97 18.89 -9.15
C VAL A 144 -10.52 18.61 -9.52
N THR A 145 -10.04 19.28 -10.55
CA THR A 145 -8.61 19.38 -10.84
C THR A 145 -8.10 20.62 -10.13
N ILE A 146 -7.12 20.46 -9.23
CA ILE A 146 -6.59 21.57 -8.46
C ILE A 146 -5.92 22.57 -9.42
N PRO A 147 -6.31 23.86 -9.43
CA PRO A 147 -5.89 24.79 -10.48
C PRO A 147 -4.49 25.36 -10.24
N THR A 148 -4.08 25.53 -8.99
CA THR A 148 -2.86 26.25 -8.60
C THR A 148 -2.19 25.61 -7.39
N GLY A 149 -0.99 26.07 -7.05
CA GLY A 149 -0.24 25.57 -5.89
C GLY A 149 0.51 24.26 -6.14
N PRO A 150 1.07 23.64 -5.09
CA PRO A 150 1.93 22.46 -5.22
C PRO A 150 1.21 21.22 -5.76
N TYR A 151 -0.11 21.15 -5.57
CA TYR A 151 -0.97 20.07 -6.05
C TYR A 151 -1.60 20.37 -7.42
N ALA A 152 -1.19 21.45 -8.11
CA ALA A 152 -1.77 21.87 -9.37
C ALA A 152 -1.78 20.76 -10.44
N GLY A 153 -2.93 20.59 -11.07
CA GLY A 153 -3.18 19.58 -12.09
C GLY A 153 -3.55 18.21 -11.54
N LEU A 154 -3.49 17.97 -10.23
CA LEU A 154 -3.96 16.72 -9.61
C LEU A 154 -5.47 16.71 -9.47
N SER A 155 -6.06 15.52 -9.58
CA SER A 155 -7.48 15.30 -9.36
C SER A 155 -7.72 15.01 -7.88
N ALA A 156 -8.77 15.63 -7.33
CA ALA A 156 -9.18 15.44 -5.94
C ALA A 156 -10.70 15.31 -5.84
N THR A 157 -11.16 14.58 -4.81
CA THR A 157 -12.53 14.78 -4.32
C THR A 157 -12.53 15.96 -3.36
N ILE A 158 -13.61 16.75 -3.38
CA ILE A 158 -13.69 17.99 -2.62
C ILE A 158 -14.90 17.99 -1.68
N ALA A 159 -14.65 18.32 -0.42
CA ALA A 159 -15.67 18.53 0.60
C ALA A 159 -15.63 20.00 1.05
N PRO A 160 -16.68 20.80 0.75
CA PRO A 160 -16.75 22.18 1.19
C PRO A 160 -17.27 22.25 2.63
N TYR A 161 -16.59 23.02 3.47
CA TYR A 161 -16.96 23.32 4.84
C TYR A 161 -17.11 24.82 5.03
N GLU A 162 -17.93 25.19 5.99
CA GLU A 162 -18.11 26.56 6.41
C GLU A 162 -18.01 26.68 7.93
N MET A 163 -17.47 27.80 8.39
CA MET A 163 -17.35 28.10 9.81
C MET A 163 -17.67 29.55 10.10
N ALA A 164 -18.39 29.80 11.20
CA ALA A 164 -18.71 31.13 11.67
C ALA A 164 -18.45 31.28 13.16
N ALA A 165 -17.98 32.47 13.54
CA ALA A 165 -17.77 32.85 14.92
C ALA A 165 -18.36 34.24 15.17
N THR A 166 -19.11 34.38 16.26
CA THR A 166 -19.62 35.65 16.75
C THR A 166 -18.98 35.98 18.09
N ALA A 167 -18.18 37.04 18.13
CA ALA A 167 -17.63 37.58 19.36
C ALA A 167 -18.51 38.71 19.89
N THR A 168 -18.68 38.77 21.21
CA THR A 168 -19.40 39.84 21.91
C THR A 168 -18.51 40.43 22.99
N HIS A 169 -18.36 41.76 23.00
CA HIS A 169 -17.70 42.46 24.10
C HIS A 169 -18.67 42.66 25.27
N THR A 170 -18.33 42.13 26.44
CA THR A 170 -19.25 41.96 27.58
C THR A 170 -19.75 43.28 28.19
N SER A 171 -18.94 44.34 28.17
CA SER A 171 -19.32 45.62 28.79
C SER A 171 -20.09 46.56 27.85
N THR A 172 -20.06 46.32 26.55
CA THR A 172 -20.67 47.22 25.54
C THR A 172 -21.69 46.55 24.65
N ASN A 173 -21.82 45.22 24.73
CA ASN A 173 -22.65 44.38 23.85
C ASN A 173 -22.36 44.60 22.35
N THR A 174 -21.16 45.06 22.02
CA THR A 174 -20.71 45.18 20.62
C THR A 174 -20.47 43.77 20.10
N GLN A 175 -21.02 43.47 18.92
CA GLN A 175 -20.91 42.16 18.29
C GLN A 175 -20.25 42.25 16.93
N CYS A 176 -19.49 41.22 16.58
CA CYS A 176 -18.99 41.02 15.23
C CYS A 176 -19.05 39.54 14.89
N LYS A 177 -19.65 39.23 13.74
CA LYS A 177 -19.74 37.89 13.18
C LYS A 177 -18.87 37.80 11.93
N LEU A 178 -18.00 36.80 11.92
CA LEU A 178 -17.17 36.47 10.76
C LEU A 178 -17.48 35.05 10.30
N GLN A 179 -17.35 34.82 9.00
CA GLN A 179 -17.50 33.52 8.38
C GLN A 179 -16.32 33.23 7.45
N ARG A 180 -15.83 31.99 7.46
CA ARG A 180 -14.81 31.45 6.58
C ARG A 180 -15.35 30.21 5.87
N ASP A 181 -15.05 30.10 4.58
CA ASP A 181 -15.36 28.91 3.77
C ASP A 181 -14.04 28.19 3.47
N ILE A 182 -14.03 26.86 3.59
CA ILE A 182 -12.83 26.02 3.46
C ILE A 182 -13.16 24.81 2.58
N ASN A 183 -12.25 24.45 1.69
CA ASN A 183 -12.33 23.20 0.95
C ASN A 183 -11.31 22.20 1.50
N ASN A 184 -11.77 20.98 1.76
CA ASN A 184 -10.90 19.83 1.98
C ASN A 184 -10.81 19.02 0.69
N TYR A 185 -9.60 18.86 0.17
CA TYR A 185 -9.30 18.07 -1.01
C TYR A 185 -8.63 16.76 -0.59
N LEU A 186 -9.20 15.65 -1.05
CA LEU A 186 -8.59 14.32 -0.92
C LEU A 186 -8.06 13.91 -2.29
N ILE A 187 -6.74 13.77 -2.38
CA ILE A 187 -5.99 13.55 -3.62
C ILE A 187 -5.53 12.08 -3.66
N PRO A 188 -6.10 11.23 -4.53
CA PRO A 188 -5.78 9.81 -4.56
C PRO A 188 -4.35 9.52 -5.00
N LEU A 189 -3.66 8.60 -4.31
CA LEU A 189 -2.30 8.19 -4.63
C LEU A 189 -2.19 7.47 -5.99
N PHE A 190 -3.15 6.61 -6.33
CA PHE A 190 -3.08 5.83 -7.58
C PHE A 190 -3.33 6.63 -8.86
N GLN A 191 -3.52 7.94 -8.78
CA GLN A 191 -3.50 8.80 -9.98
C GLN A 191 -2.09 9.00 -10.55
N PHE A 192 -1.05 8.64 -9.79
CA PHE A 192 0.33 8.60 -10.26
C PHE A 192 0.62 7.23 -10.88
N GLY A 193 1.32 7.22 -12.01
CA GLY A 193 1.85 5.97 -12.56
C GLY A 193 3.06 5.46 -11.81
N MET A 194 3.89 6.38 -11.30
CA MET A 194 4.96 6.07 -10.35
C MET A 194 4.93 7.09 -9.21
N PHE A 195 4.89 6.62 -7.97
CA PHE A 195 5.02 7.46 -6.78
C PHE A 195 5.98 6.82 -5.79
N SER A 196 7.01 7.56 -5.34
CA SER A 196 7.90 7.10 -4.28
C SER A 196 7.92 8.08 -3.11
N ASP A 197 7.83 7.56 -1.89
CA ASP A 197 8.13 8.35 -0.67
C ASP A 197 9.64 8.60 -0.54
N LYS A 198 10.46 7.76 -1.17
CA LYS A 198 11.92 7.89 -1.20
C LYS A 198 12.36 8.33 -2.59
N ASP A 199 13.59 8.00 -2.95
CA ASP A 199 14.10 8.28 -4.28
C ASP A 199 13.43 7.37 -5.33
N ILE A 200 13.46 7.83 -6.58
CA ILE A 200 13.17 7.00 -7.75
C ILE A 200 14.46 6.81 -8.51
N GLU A 201 14.78 5.56 -8.83
CA GLU A 201 15.87 5.22 -9.74
C GLU A 201 15.32 4.58 -11.02
N LEU A 202 15.73 5.12 -12.16
CA LEU A 202 15.37 4.63 -13.49
C LEU A 202 16.64 4.56 -14.34
N HIS A 203 17.10 3.35 -14.63
CA HIS A 203 18.28 3.10 -15.46
C HIS A 203 18.09 1.82 -16.30
N PRO A 204 16.99 1.73 -17.06
CA PRO A 204 16.70 0.54 -17.86
C PRO A 204 17.76 0.36 -18.96
N GLY A 205 18.16 -0.88 -19.20
CA GLY A 205 19.00 -1.23 -20.35
C GLY A 205 18.26 -1.04 -21.67
N PRO A 206 17.13 -1.74 -21.90
CA PRO A 206 16.26 -1.51 -23.06
C PRO A 206 15.47 -0.20 -22.99
N ALA A 207 14.88 0.20 -24.12
CA ALA A 207 13.99 1.37 -24.19
C ALA A 207 12.80 1.22 -23.22
N PHE A 208 12.57 2.27 -22.43
CA PHE A 208 11.51 2.33 -21.44
C PHE A 208 10.70 3.61 -21.62
N VAL A 209 9.49 3.45 -22.17
CA VAL A 209 8.53 4.54 -22.31
C VAL A 209 7.55 4.44 -21.12
N PHE A 210 6.93 5.53 -20.66
CA PHE A 210 5.93 5.43 -19.58
C PHE A 210 4.87 6.53 -19.69
N ASN A 211 3.59 6.16 -19.59
CA ASN A 211 2.43 7.03 -19.86
C ASN A 211 1.79 7.68 -18.61
N GLY A 212 2.25 7.38 -17.40
CA GLY A 212 1.69 7.95 -16.17
C GLY A 212 2.54 9.04 -15.54
N ARG A 213 1.92 9.83 -14.65
CA ARG A 213 2.63 10.84 -13.84
C ARG A 213 3.67 10.17 -12.95
N VAL A 214 4.80 10.83 -12.77
CA VAL A 214 5.90 10.37 -11.91
C VAL A 214 6.15 11.39 -10.81
N HIS A 215 6.17 10.94 -9.56
CA HIS A 215 6.51 11.77 -8.41
C HIS A 215 7.47 11.06 -7.45
N ALA A 216 8.48 11.76 -6.96
CA ALA A 216 9.31 11.32 -5.85
C ALA A 216 9.35 12.38 -4.74
N ASN A 217 9.04 11.99 -3.51
CA ASN A 217 9.35 12.79 -2.32
C ASN A 217 10.87 12.87 -2.09
N GLY A 218 11.63 11.89 -2.58
CA GLY A 218 13.10 11.91 -2.66
C GLY A 218 13.64 12.48 -3.98
N ASN A 219 14.89 12.18 -4.29
CA ASN A 219 15.55 12.51 -5.55
C ASN A 219 15.10 11.58 -6.70
N ILE A 220 15.23 12.03 -7.95
CA ILE A 220 15.08 11.18 -9.13
C ILE A 220 16.43 10.98 -9.78
N TYR A 221 16.94 9.75 -9.77
CA TYR A 221 18.09 9.33 -10.57
C TYR A 221 17.60 8.70 -11.85
N VAL A 222 17.82 9.36 -12.99
CA VAL A 222 17.34 8.87 -14.29
C VAL A 222 18.46 8.85 -15.33
N ASN A 223 18.70 7.67 -15.90
CA ASN A 223 19.69 7.42 -16.93
C ASN A 223 19.18 6.31 -17.89
N GLY A 224 19.93 5.96 -18.93
CA GLY A 224 19.55 4.96 -19.93
C GLY A 224 18.57 5.52 -20.98
N ASN A 225 17.77 4.63 -21.58
CA ASN A 225 16.82 4.98 -22.64
C ASN A 225 15.40 5.11 -22.06
N VAL A 226 15.06 6.32 -21.59
CA VAL A 226 13.80 6.59 -20.88
C VAL A 226 13.01 7.69 -21.60
N LYS A 227 11.71 7.47 -21.83
CA LYS A 227 10.79 8.49 -22.34
C LYS A 227 9.56 8.62 -21.45
N PHE A 228 9.39 9.79 -20.83
CA PHE A 228 8.18 10.13 -20.09
C PHE A 228 7.13 10.74 -21.02
N LEU A 229 5.87 10.31 -20.91
CA LEU A 229 4.75 10.87 -21.69
C LEU A 229 3.82 11.76 -20.86
N ASP A 230 4.02 11.84 -19.54
CA ASP A 230 3.23 12.65 -18.62
C ASP A 230 4.15 13.31 -17.57
N LYS A 231 3.59 14.22 -16.77
CA LYS A 231 4.30 15.09 -15.83
C LYS A 231 5.23 14.33 -14.88
N VAL A 232 6.44 14.84 -14.71
CA VAL A 232 7.46 14.33 -13.77
C VAL A 232 7.75 15.40 -12.71
N THR A 233 7.71 15.02 -11.44
CA THR A 233 7.95 15.93 -10.32
C THR A 233 8.82 15.29 -9.26
N THR A 234 9.68 16.07 -8.62
CA THR A 234 10.44 15.63 -7.44
C THR A 234 10.50 16.73 -6.40
N ALA A 235 10.32 16.39 -5.13
CA ALA A 235 10.46 17.33 -4.03
C ALA A 235 11.91 17.73 -3.74
N ASN A 236 12.89 17.09 -4.41
CA ASN A 236 14.32 17.34 -4.28
C ASN A 236 14.96 17.55 -5.68
N GLU A 237 15.97 16.76 -6.02
CA GLU A 237 16.79 16.95 -7.23
C GLU A 237 16.55 15.87 -8.28
N ILE A 238 16.78 16.23 -9.54
CA ILE A 238 16.88 15.28 -10.65
C ILE A 238 18.35 15.15 -11.07
N VAL A 239 18.85 13.91 -11.04
CA VAL A 239 20.24 13.55 -11.31
C VAL A 239 20.26 12.69 -12.57
N THR A 240 21.11 13.02 -13.53
CA THR A 240 21.14 12.35 -14.85
C THR A 240 22.48 11.73 -15.21
N ASP A 241 23.56 12.15 -14.56
CA ASP A 241 24.95 11.83 -14.87
C ASP A 241 25.58 10.82 -13.90
N LYS A 242 25.03 10.71 -12.68
CA LYS A 242 25.39 9.70 -11.69
C LYS A 242 24.18 8.86 -11.28
N LEU A 243 24.43 7.61 -10.92
CA LEU A 243 23.48 6.76 -10.21
C LEU A 243 23.60 6.97 -8.70
N ARG A 244 22.68 6.40 -7.92
CA ARG A 244 22.65 6.59 -6.46
C ARG A 244 23.90 6.05 -5.74
N ASN A 245 24.57 5.05 -6.31
CA ASN A 245 25.84 4.49 -5.83
C ASN A 245 27.10 5.26 -6.32
N ASP A 246 26.95 6.47 -6.86
CA ASP A 246 28.02 7.30 -7.45
C ASP A 246 28.69 6.71 -8.72
N SER A 247 28.11 5.66 -9.32
CA SER A 247 28.57 5.21 -10.62
C SER A 247 28.13 6.19 -11.73
N THR A 248 29.01 6.38 -12.71
CA THR A 248 28.72 7.19 -13.91
C THR A 248 28.22 6.27 -15.02
N ARG A 249 27.14 6.67 -15.69
CA ARG A 249 26.60 5.94 -16.84
C ARG A 249 26.45 6.88 -18.04
N THR A 250 27.22 6.61 -19.10
CA THR A 250 27.29 7.44 -20.32
C THR A 250 26.31 6.93 -21.39
N GLY A 251 25.93 7.80 -22.34
CA GLY A 251 25.06 7.42 -23.47
C GLY A 251 23.56 7.38 -23.17
N ALA A 252 23.11 8.02 -22.09
CA ALA A 252 21.69 8.13 -21.76
C ALA A 252 20.90 8.92 -22.82
N SER A 253 19.74 8.40 -23.19
CA SER A 253 18.76 9.04 -24.06
C SER A 253 17.47 9.23 -23.25
N VAL A 254 17.48 10.21 -22.35
CA VAL A 254 16.30 10.57 -21.55
C VAL A 254 15.53 11.67 -22.27
N SER A 255 14.22 11.50 -22.42
CA SER A 255 13.37 12.49 -23.06
C SER A 255 11.98 12.56 -22.44
N MET A 256 11.28 13.65 -22.72
CA MET A 256 9.93 13.89 -22.26
C MET A 256 9.07 14.40 -23.41
N GLN A 257 7.87 13.85 -23.55
CA GLN A 257 6.87 14.38 -24.47
C GLN A 257 6.09 15.52 -23.79
N VAL A 258 6.12 16.71 -24.40
CA VAL A 258 5.38 17.90 -23.98
C VAL A 258 4.46 18.31 -25.12
N GLY A 259 3.19 17.95 -25.02
CA GLY A 259 2.25 18.05 -26.15
C GLY A 259 2.73 17.21 -27.33
N THR A 260 2.99 17.86 -28.47
CA THR A 260 3.52 17.21 -29.68
C THR A 260 5.05 17.23 -29.78
N ILE A 261 5.74 17.90 -28.84
CA ILE A 261 7.20 18.09 -28.87
C ILE A 261 7.88 17.03 -28.00
N ASN A 262 8.89 16.35 -28.53
CA ASN A 262 9.80 15.53 -27.72
C ASN A 262 11.01 16.36 -27.30
N VAL A 263 11.19 16.54 -25.99
CA VAL A 263 12.26 17.35 -25.40
C VAL A 263 13.30 16.42 -24.77
N SER A 264 14.55 16.51 -25.21
CA SER A 264 15.66 15.75 -24.59
C SER A 264 16.07 16.34 -23.25
N LEU A 265 16.31 15.49 -22.26
CA LEU A 265 16.92 15.84 -20.98
C LEU A 265 18.42 15.55 -21.08
N THR A 266 19.23 16.59 -21.23
CA THR A 266 20.69 16.48 -21.39
C THR A 266 21.47 16.88 -20.13
N LYS A 267 20.78 17.41 -19.12
CA LYS A 267 21.35 17.77 -17.81
C LYS A 267 20.28 17.67 -16.72
N GLY A 268 20.68 17.36 -15.48
CA GLY A 268 19.82 17.41 -14.31
C GLY A 268 19.75 18.80 -13.66
N SER A 269 19.05 18.89 -12.51
CA SER A 269 19.05 20.08 -11.65
C SER A 269 20.35 20.26 -10.88
N VAL A 270 21.16 19.20 -10.84
CA VAL A 270 22.50 19.14 -10.27
C VAL A 270 23.47 18.50 -11.25
N ASN A 271 24.77 18.71 -11.01
CA ASN A 271 25.87 18.00 -11.66
C ASN A 271 26.57 17.11 -10.64
N ASN A 272 26.91 15.89 -11.04
CA ASN A 272 27.48 14.77 -10.28
C ASN A 272 26.60 14.23 -9.15
N GLY A 273 25.86 15.05 -8.42
CA GLY A 273 25.14 14.52 -7.27
C GLY A 273 24.32 15.56 -6.56
N PRO A 274 23.36 15.11 -5.75
CA PRO A 274 22.49 16.02 -5.05
C PRO A 274 23.15 16.64 -3.82
N ASN A 275 24.30 16.15 -3.33
CA ASN A 275 24.95 16.70 -2.12
C ASN A 275 25.86 17.89 -2.41
N PHE A 276 25.68 19.00 -1.70
CA PHE A 276 26.48 20.22 -1.87
C PHE A 276 27.47 20.38 -0.73
N THR A 277 28.68 20.85 -1.05
CA THR A 277 29.69 21.19 -0.04
C THR A 277 29.13 22.17 1.00
N GLY A 278 29.19 21.78 2.27
CA GLY A 278 28.75 22.62 3.40
C GLY A 278 27.25 22.62 3.67
N ALA A 279 26.46 21.83 2.93
CA ALA A 279 25.05 21.64 3.26
C ALA A 279 24.88 20.88 4.59
N THR A 280 23.79 21.16 5.30
CA THR A 280 23.47 20.58 6.61
C THR A 280 22.09 19.91 6.59
N ALA A 281 21.80 19.06 7.59
CA ALA A 281 20.53 18.36 7.70
C ALA A 281 19.31 19.29 7.52
N GLY A 282 18.39 18.89 6.65
CA GLY A 282 17.18 19.66 6.33
C GLY A 282 17.37 20.79 5.31
N THR A 283 18.60 21.08 4.88
CA THR A 283 18.86 22.05 3.81
C THR A 283 18.94 21.38 2.44
N ARG A 284 18.67 22.15 1.38
CA ARG A 284 18.90 21.69 0.00
C ARG A 284 20.37 21.32 -0.16
N GLY A 285 20.63 20.14 -0.70
CA GLY A 285 22.00 19.69 -0.89
C GLY A 285 22.50 18.75 0.21
N TYR A 286 21.65 18.31 1.13
CA TYR A 286 22.02 17.36 2.18
C TYR A 286 21.12 16.13 2.15
N PHE A 287 21.69 15.05 1.61
CA PHE A 287 21.07 13.76 1.36
C PHE A 287 22.08 12.66 1.77
N PRO A 288 22.07 12.24 3.04
CA PRO A 288 22.98 11.20 3.52
C PRO A 288 22.93 9.94 2.64
N GLY A 289 24.09 9.39 2.31
CA GLY A 289 24.20 8.21 1.44
C GLY A 289 23.98 8.47 -0.05
N SER A 290 23.95 9.73 -0.49
CA SER A 290 23.92 10.12 -1.91
C SER A 290 25.26 10.70 -2.39
N PRO A 291 25.51 10.74 -3.72
CA PRO A 291 26.74 11.30 -4.28
C PRO A 291 26.88 12.82 -4.09
N ASP A 292 28.12 13.29 -4.02
CA ASP A 292 28.47 14.72 -3.98
C ASP A 292 28.38 15.38 -5.35
N GLY A 293 28.03 16.66 -5.35
CA GLY A 293 27.82 17.44 -6.56
C GLY A 293 27.57 18.93 -6.32
N THR A 294 26.99 19.57 -7.33
CA THR A 294 26.73 21.02 -7.34
C THR A 294 25.44 21.35 -8.05
N ALA A 295 24.79 22.47 -7.71
CA ALA A 295 23.61 22.93 -8.39
C ALA A 295 23.89 23.35 -9.85
N ASN A 296 22.98 23.02 -10.76
CA ASN A 296 23.04 23.50 -12.13
C ASN A 296 22.44 24.91 -12.21
N THR A 297 23.29 25.93 -12.36
CA THR A 297 22.92 27.35 -12.24
C THR A 297 21.89 27.87 -13.25
N THR A 298 21.58 27.10 -14.29
CA THR A 298 20.64 27.48 -15.36
C THR A 298 19.36 26.66 -15.32
N TRP A 299 19.24 25.69 -14.41
CA TRP A 299 18.14 24.74 -14.37
C TRP A 299 16.78 25.41 -14.18
N GLU A 300 16.68 26.32 -13.20
CA GLU A 300 15.43 26.96 -12.81
C GLU A 300 14.82 27.76 -13.96
N GLY A 301 15.64 28.47 -14.74
CA GLY A 301 15.18 29.21 -15.91
C GLY A 301 14.92 28.31 -17.13
N THR A 302 15.73 27.26 -17.33
CA THR A 302 15.62 26.42 -18.54
C THR A 302 14.45 25.44 -18.44
N SER A 303 14.29 24.74 -17.31
CA SER A 303 13.32 23.65 -17.15
C SER A 303 11.86 24.09 -17.27
N VAL A 304 11.53 25.29 -16.77
CA VAL A 304 10.17 25.85 -16.83
C VAL A 304 9.88 26.65 -18.10
N ALA A 305 10.91 26.97 -18.90
CA ALA A 305 10.70 27.67 -20.15
C ALA A 305 9.84 26.83 -21.11
N ALA A 306 9.00 27.50 -21.91
CA ALA A 306 8.10 26.86 -22.86
C ALA A 306 8.85 25.85 -23.73
N ALA A 307 8.24 24.68 -23.94
CA ALA A 307 8.84 23.62 -24.73
C ALA A 307 9.11 24.07 -26.17
N ALA A 308 10.25 23.65 -26.72
CA ALA A 308 10.68 23.99 -28.06
C ALA A 308 11.35 22.79 -28.73
N ALA A 309 11.02 22.54 -30.00
CA ALA A 309 11.64 21.47 -30.77
C ALA A 309 13.16 21.69 -30.87
N SER A 310 13.93 20.60 -30.80
CA SER A 310 15.39 20.60 -30.90
C SER A 310 16.13 21.46 -29.86
N THR A 311 15.45 21.96 -28.82
CA THR A 311 16.05 22.71 -27.72
C THR A 311 15.94 21.90 -26.42
N PRO A 312 17.04 21.29 -25.93
CA PRO A 312 17.01 20.44 -24.75
C PRO A 312 16.57 21.16 -23.47
N ASN A 313 16.09 20.38 -22.51
CA ASN A 313 15.79 20.79 -21.13
C ASN A 313 14.68 21.85 -20.95
N ARG A 314 13.92 22.22 -21.98
CA ARG A 314 12.79 23.16 -21.88
C ARG A 314 11.48 22.40 -21.82
N PHE A 315 10.94 22.19 -20.62
CA PHE A 315 9.80 21.29 -20.41
C PHE A 315 8.47 22.01 -20.21
N GLY A 316 8.44 23.35 -20.18
CA GLY A 316 7.22 24.12 -19.95
C GLY A 316 6.49 23.76 -18.65
N GLY A 317 7.25 23.40 -17.60
CA GLY A 317 6.70 23.00 -16.30
C GLY A 317 6.22 21.53 -16.23
N GLN A 318 6.46 20.72 -17.27
CA GLN A 318 6.16 19.29 -17.23
C GLN A 318 7.17 18.47 -16.42
N LEU A 319 8.39 18.98 -16.25
CA LEU A 319 9.40 18.43 -15.35
C LEU A 319 9.74 19.48 -14.29
N GLN A 320 9.42 19.20 -13.02
CA GLN A 320 9.65 20.12 -11.91
C GLN A 320 10.43 19.48 -10.77
N THR A 321 11.29 20.26 -10.14
CA THR A 321 12.09 19.93 -8.95
C THR A 321 11.70 20.84 -7.80
N ARG A 322 12.35 20.68 -6.63
CA ARG A 322 12.17 21.57 -5.48
C ARG A 322 12.25 23.04 -5.85
N THR A 323 13.27 23.41 -6.63
CA THR A 323 13.54 24.81 -7.01
C THR A 323 12.61 25.35 -8.09
N THR A 324 11.80 24.49 -8.71
CA THR A 324 10.84 24.88 -9.76
C THR A 324 9.38 24.58 -9.41
N GLY A 325 9.10 24.37 -8.12
CA GLY A 325 7.74 24.40 -7.55
C GLY A 325 7.14 23.05 -7.15
N ALA A 326 7.89 21.95 -7.23
CA ALA A 326 7.44 20.66 -6.70
C ALA A 326 7.72 20.53 -5.19
N THR A 327 6.80 19.93 -4.45
CA THR A 327 6.92 19.69 -2.99
C THR A 327 6.64 18.22 -2.69
N ALA A 328 7.08 17.76 -1.51
CA ALA A 328 6.75 16.41 -1.04
C ALA A 328 5.24 16.29 -0.80
N LEU A 329 4.68 15.14 -1.17
CA LEU A 329 3.29 14.78 -0.94
C LEU A 329 3.27 13.74 0.19
N LEU A 330 2.75 14.14 1.35
CA LEU A 330 2.80 13.33 2.57
C LEU A 330 1.43 12.77 2.90
N LEU A 331 1.37 11.49 3.26
CA LEU A 331 0.17 10.85 3.79
C LEU A 331 -0.12 11.33 5.22
N PRO A 332 -1.38 11.29 5.69
CA PRO A 332 -1.72 11.69 7.07
C PRO A 332 -0.85 11.04 8.15
N LEU A 333 -0.57 9.74 8.04
CA LEU A 333 0.30 9.03 9.00
C LEU A 333 1.74 9.59 9.06
N GLN A 334 2.25 10.14 7.96
CA GLN A 334 3.57 10.77 7.93
C GLN A 334 3.56 12.14 8.59
N LEU A 335 2.45 12.87 8.45
CA LEU A 335 2.24 14.14 9.16
C LEU A 335 2.13 13.92 10.67
N ASP A 336 1.64 12.75 11.09
CA ASP A 336 1.63 12.27 12.49
C ASP A 336 2.99 11.70 12.96
N GLY A 337 4.03 11.80 12.13
CA GLY A 337 5.40 11.39 12.49
C GLY A 337 5.69 9.89 12.30
N ASN A 338 4.77 9.12 11.71
CA ASN A 338 4.95 7.68 11.50
C ASN A 338 5.58 7.37 10.12
N PRO A 339 6.41 6.32 10.01
CA PRO A 339 6.95 5.90 8.73
C PRO A 339 5.87 5.24 7.85
N THR A 340 5.97 5.42 6.54
CA THR A 340 5.03 4.89 5.53
C THR A 340 4.81 3.38 5.60
N ARG A 341 5.82 2.61 6.04
CA ARG A 341 5.74 1.15 6.21
C ARG A 341 4.67 0.71 7.20
N GLU A 342 4.28 1.58 8.13
CA GLU A 342 3.28 1.22 9.12
C GLU A 342 1.92 0.92 8.49
N ILE A 343 1.65 1.43 7.27
CA ILE A 343 0.37 1.23 6.59
C ILE A 343 0.00 -0.26 6.42
N ILE A 344 0.98 -1.17 6.33
CA ILE A 344 0.76 -2.60 6.06
C ILE A 344 0.69 -3.45 7.32
N LYS A 345 1.14 -2.95 8.48
CA LYS A 345 1.16 -3.77 9.70
C LYS A 345 -0.21 -3.87 10.36
N ARG A 346 -0.34 -4.79 11.32
CA ARG A 346 -1.54 -4.92 12.16
C ARG A 346 -1.76 -3.67 13.02
N LYS A 347 -3.04 -3.38 13.32
CA LYS A 347 -3.39 -2.31 14.27
C LYS A 347 -2.94 -2.69 15.68
N LEU A 348 -2.31 -1.76 16.38
CA LEU A 348 -1.94 -1.89 17.79
C LEU A 348 -2.90 -1.12 18.69
N THR A 349 -2.99 -1.53 19.95
CA THR A 349 -3.77 -0.82 20.99
C THR A 349 -3.17 0.54 21.35
N THR A 350 -1.86 0.71 21.11
CA THR A 350 -1.09 1.92 21.35
C THR A 350 -0.99 2.84 20.12
N ASP A 351 -1.57 2.45 18.98
CA ASP A 351 -1.57 3.31 17.78
C ASP A 351 -2.29 4.63 18.09
N SER A 352 -1.75 5.73 17.59
CA SER A 352 -2.53 6.97 17.49
C SER A 352 -3.77 6.73 16.62
N GLU A 353 -4.77 7.59 16.75
CA GLU A 353 -5.97 7.52 15.91
C GLU A 353 -5.60 7.59 14.41
N VAL A 354 -4.74 8.55 14.04
CA VAL A 354 -4.23 8.72 12.66
C VAL A 354 -3.60 7.44 12.12
N LEU A 355 -2.68 6.87 12.90
CA LEU A 355 -1.92 5.70 12.51
C LEU A 355 -2.85 4.49 12.38
N GLY A 356 -3.68 4.28 13.41
CA GLY A 356 -4.66 3.21 13.47
C GLY A 356 -5.60 3.24 12.27
N GLU A 357 -6.15 4.40 11.90
CA GLU A 357 -7.03 4.54 10.72
C GLU A 357 -6.30 4.40 9.39
N SER A 358 -5.02 4.74 9.33
CA SER A 358 -4.23 4.66 8.10
C SER A 358 -3.91 3.22 7.69
N ARG A 359 -3.79 2.29 8.64
CA ARG A 359 -3.42 0.88 8.39
C ARG A 359 -4.49 0.13 7.56
N TYR A 360 -4.03 -0.69 6.61
CA TYR A 360 -4.90 -1.57 5.83
C TYR A 360 -5.62 -2.61 6.70
N HIS A 361 -5.03 -3.02 7.83
CA HIS A 361 -5.70 -3.85 8.82
C HIS A 361 -7.03 -3.21 9.26
N SER A 362 -7.03 -1.93 9.65
CA SER A 362 -8.23 -1.23 10.11
C SER A 362 -9.25 -0.99 9.01
N LYS A 363 -8.78 -0.69 7.80
CA LYS A 363 -9.62 -0.45 6.61
C LYS A 363 -10.29 -1.71 6.07
N SER A 364 -9.75 -2.89 6.38
CA SER A 364 -10.20 -4.13 5.76
C SER A 364 -11.54 -4.66 6.25
N GLU A 365 -12.35 -5.12 5.30
CA GLU A 365 -13.62 -5.80 5.55
C GLU A 365 -13.43 -7.30 5.79
N ILE A 366 -12.31 -7.89 5.32
CA ILE A 366 -11.93 -9.27 5.61
C ILE A 366 -10.50 -9.33 6.13
N ARG A 367 -10.28 -10.05 7.23
CA ARG A 367 -8.95 -10.26 7.81
C ARG A 367 -8.65 -11.74 7.99
N ILE A 368 -7.45 -12.14 7.60
CA ILE A 368 -6.87 -13.46 7.84
C ILE A 368 -5.60 -13.27 8.66
N LEU A 369 -5.65 -13.64 9.94
CA LEU A 369 -4.54 -13.49 10.87
C LEU A 369 -4.01 -14.87 11.24
N LEU A 370 -2.70 -15.06 11.12
CA LEU A 370 -1.99 -16.24 11.61
C LEU A 370 -0.93 -15.82 12.62
N ASP A 371 -0.81 -16.58 13.70
CA ASP A 371 0.29 -16.47 14.68
C ASP A 371 0.57 -17.83 15.31
N ASP A 372 1.69 -17.99 16.00
CA ASP A 372 1.98 -19.14 16.86
C ASP A 372 2.28 -18.74 18.31
N GLU A 373 1.86 -17.53 18.69
CA GLU A 373 2.05 -16.97 20.03
C GLU A 373 1.08 -17.60 21.05
N GLY A 374 1.49 -17.66 22.32
CA GLY A 374 0.64 -18.11 23.43
C GLY A 374 -0.45 -17.10 23.84
N VAL A 375 -1.29 -17.46 24.81
CA VAL A 375 -2.43 -16.64 25.30
C VAL A 375 -2.00 -15.49 26.25
N ALA A 376 -0.71 -15.13 26.29
CA ALA A 376 -0.20 -14.16 27.26
C ALA A 376 -0.71 -12.74 26.98
N ALA A 377 -1.08 -12.02 28.05
CA ALA A 377 -1.75 -10.72 28.02
C ALA A 377 -0.92 -9.53 27.50
N THR A 378 0.32 -9.75 27.06
CA THR A 378 1.28 -8.72 26.63
C THR A 378 1.46 -8.61 25.12
N MET A 379 0.86 -9.51 24.32
CA MET A 379 1.09 -9.53 22.87
C MET A 379 0.19 -8.52 22.16
N ASN A 380 0.62 -7.26 22.09
CA ASN A 380 0.01 -6.26 21.21
C ASN A 380 -0.04 -6.83 19.77
N GLY A 381 -1.15 -6.60 19.05
CA GLY A 381 -1.37 -7.02 17.65
C GLY A 381 -1.29 -8.54 17.33
N GLY A 382 -1.32 -9.42 18.32
CA GLY A 382 -1.58 -10.86 18.11
C GLY A 382 -3.04 -11.15 17.68
N ILE A 383 -3.38 -12.42 17.48
CA ILE A 383 -4.78 -12.83 17.29
C ILE A 383 -5.59 -12.43 18.54
N PRO A 384 -6.71 -11.71 18.37
CA PRO A 384 -7.50 -11.22 19.49
C PRO A 384 -8.08 -12.35 20.35
N THR A 385 -8.37 -12.03 21.61
CA THR A 385 -9.06 -12.93 22.53
C THR A 385 -10.59 -12.73 22.48
N ASP A 386 -11.33 -13.76 22.86
CA ASP A 386 -12.77 -13.70 23.13
C ASP A 386 -13.06 -13.06 24.51
N ALA A 387 -14.33 -12.88 24.85
CA ALA A 387 -14.74 -12.29 26.13
C ALA A 387 -14.35 -13.14 27.37
N LEU A 388 -13.95 -14.39 27.16
CA LEU A 388 -13.47 -15.32 28.20
C LEU A 388 -11.93 -15.34 28.29
N GLY A 389 -11.25 -14.56 27.45
CA GLY A 389 -9.79 -14.48 27.40
C GLY A 389 -9.11 -15.56 26.54
N ASN A 390 -9.86 -16.40 25.82
CA ASN A 390 -9.27 -17.40 24.92
C ASN A 390 -8.93 -16.75 23.57
N LYS A 391 -7.82 -17.13 22.94
CA LYS A 391 -7.55 -16.70 21.55
C LYS A 391 -8.68 -17.16 20.60
N LYS A 392 -9.19 -16.24 19.78
CA LYS A 392 -10.17 -16.53 18.72
C LYS A 392 -9.57 -17.39 17.60
N GLY A 393 -10.38 -17.87 16.67
CA GLY A 393 -9.88 -18.73 15.60
C GLY A 393 -9.69 -20.19 16.02
N VAL A 394 -8.94 -20.93 15.22
CA VAL A 394 -8.70 -22.38 15.43
C VAL A 394 -7.21 -22.68 15.50
N ALA A 395 -6.82 -23.56 16.41
CA ALA A 395 -5.48 -24.11 16.44
C ALA A 395 -5.33 -25.12 15.29
N LEU A 396 -4.37 -24.92 14.40
CA LEU A 396 -4.21 -25.75 13.21
C LEU A 396 -3.97 -27.23 13.59
N SER A 397 -3.19 -27.49 14.63
CA SER A 397 -2.87 -28.85 15.08
C SER A 397 -4.05 -29.68 15.59
N THR A 398 -5.15 -29.05 16.01
CA THR A 398 -6.33 -29.72 16.58
C THR A 398 -7.62 -29.39 15.86
N TRP A 399 -7.53 -28.66 14.74
CA TRP A 399 -8.69 -28.24 13.98
C TRP A 399 -9.36 -29.45 13.30
N VAL A 400 -10.69 -29.46 13.33
CA VAL A 400 -11.53 -30.48 12.70
C VAL A 400 -12.50 -29.75 11.77
N PRO A 401 -12.56 -30.08 10.46
CA PRO A 401 -13.48 -29.46 9.52
C PRO A 401 -14.94 -29.73 9.89
N THR A 402 -15.79 -28.73 9.63
CA THR A 402 -17.25 -28.91 9.71
C THR A 402 -17.79 -29.37 8.36
N ARG A 403 -18.85 -30.17 8.41
CA ARG A 403 -19.62 -30.53 7.21
C ARG A 403 -20.23 -29.28 6.59
N LEU A 404 -20.02 -29.09 5.29
CA LEU A 404 -20.69 -28.05 4.50
C LEU A 404 -21.78 -28.67 3.61
N GLY A 405 -22.78 -27.86 3.26
CA GLY A 405 -23.87 -28.25 2.37
C GLY A 405 -23.41 -28.57 0.95
N ARG A 406 -24.30 -29.14 0.12
CA ARG A 406 -23.99 -29.62 -1.24
C ARG A 406 -23.77 -28.52 -2.27
N LYS A 407 -23.85 -27.22 -1.94
CA LYS A 407 -23.68 -26.10 -2.88
C LYS A 407 -22.89 -24.90 -2.34
N VAL A 408 -21.74 -25.14 -1.71
CA VAL A 408 -20.94 -24.11 -1.02
C VAL A 408 -20.72 -22.83 -1.86
N LEU A 409 -20.01 -22.88 -3.00
CA LEU A 409 -19.88 -21.75 -3.94
C LEU A 409 -20.53 -22.12 -5.29
N HIS A 410 -21.24 -21.19 -5.93
CA HIS A 410 -21.97 -21.42 -7.19
C HIS A 410 -21.17 -20.97 -8.42
N ARG A 411 -21.32 -21.62 -9.58
CA ARG A 411 -20.74 -21.16 -10.85
C ARG A 411 -21.86 -20.63 -11.75
N TYR A 412 -21.53 -19.58 -12.50
CA TYR A 412 -22.44 -18.99 -13.48
C TYR A 412 -21.80 -19.02 -14.86
N ASP A 413 -22.55 -19.40 -15.88
CA ASP A 413 -22.08 -19.32 -17.26
C ASP A 413 -22.02 -17.86 -17.76
N ALA A 414 -21.54 -17.66 -18.99
CA ALA A 414 -21.44 -16.32 -19.59
C ALA A 414 -22.81 -15.64 -19.83
N ALA A 415 -23.91 -16.39 -19.80
CA ALA A 415 -25.28 -15.88 -19.89
C ALA A 415 -25.88 -15.57 -18.51
N GLY A 416 -25.12 -15.81 -17.42
CA GLY A 416 -25.54 -15.58 -16.04
C GLY A 416 -26.46 -16.65 -15.48
N ALA A 417 -26.55 -17.82 -16.11
CA ALA A 417 -27.30 -18.96 -15.58
C ALA A 417 -26.47 -19.72 -14.53
N ASP A 418 -27.10 -20.05 -13.40
CA ASP A 418 -26.50 -20.90 -12.37
C ASP A 418 -26.32 -22.31 -12.95
N ILE A 419 -25.07 -22.70 -13.20
CA ILE A 419 -24.70 -24.04 -13.67
C ILE A 419 -24.41 -24.99 -12.50
N GLY A 420 -24.72 -24.56 -11.27
CA GLY A 420 -24.57 -25.30 -10.03
C GLY A 420 -23.24 -25.06 -9.33
N SER A 421 -23.07 -25.76 -8.21
CA SER A 421 -21.77 -25.96 -7.55
C SER A 421 -21.16 -27.28 -8.01
N ASP A 422 -19.85 -27.42 -7.90
CA ASP A 422 -19.13 -28.60 -8.37
C ASP A 422 -19.31 -29.89 -7.58
N ILE A 423 -20.10 -29.88 -6.50
CA ILE A 423 -20.37 -31.08 -5.71
C ILE A 423 -21.29 -32.03 -6.50
N THR A 424 -20.67 -32.99 -7.19
CA THR A 424 -21.38 -34.14 -7.74
C THR A 424 -21.50 -35.20 -6.65
N GLN A 425 -22.72 -35.44 -6.17
CA GLN A 425 -23.01 -36.55 -5.27
C GLN A 425 -22.58 -37.87 -5.93
N LYS A 426 -21.46 -38.48 -5.52
CA LYS A 426 -21.15 -39.86 -5.90
C LYS A 426 -22.09 -40.76 -5.12
N GLY A 427 -23.17 -41.18 -5.78
CA GLY A 427 -24.22 -42.00 -5.19
C GLY A 427 -23.65 -43.32 -4.65
N SER A 428 -23.66 -43.48 -3.34
CA SER A 428 -24.03 -44.75 -2.73
C SER A 428 -24.86 -44.47 -1.48
N VAL A 429 -26.05 -45.05 -1.45
CA VAL A 429 -27.13 -44.87 -0.48
C VAL A 429 -26.82 -45.64 0.83
N VAL A 430 -25.55 -45.89 1.12
CA VAL A 430 -25.14 -46.60 2.34
C VAL A 430 -24.45 -45.62 3.27
N ALA A 431 -25.04 -45.47 4.45
CA ALA A 431 -24.67 -44.56 5.53
C ALA A 431 -23.20 -44.73 5.96
N HIS A 432 -22.29 -44.08 5.24
CA HIS A 432 -20.98 -43.73 5.75
C HIS A 432 -20.88 -42.22 5.73
N ASP A 433 -20.95 -41.65 6.94
CA ASP A 433 -20.76 -40.24 7.29
C ASP A 433 -19.31 -39.79 6.99
N ARG A 434 -18.95 -39.74 5.71
CA ARG A 434 -17.60 -39.31 5.31
C ARG A 434 -17.60 -37.78 5.19
N VAL A 435 -17.04 -37.11 6.20
CA VAL A 435 -16.19 -35.93 5.95
C VAL A 435 -15.14 -36.38 4.94
N ALA A 436 -14.62 -35.52 4.06
CA ALA A 436 -13.48 -35.96 3.25
C ALA A 436 -12.46 -36.56 4.18
N ASP A 437 -11.88 -37.70 3.81
CA ASP A 437 -10.66 -38.21 4.41
C ASP A 437 -9.64 -37.08 4.19
N ALA A 438 -9.64 -36.18 5.18
CA ALA A 438 -9.40 -34.78 5.02
C ALA A 438 -7.91 -34.59 5.00
N VAL A 439 -7.31 -34.87 3.86
CA VAL A 439 -6.33 -34.08 3.13
C VAL A 439 -5.75 -35.08 2.14
N ARG A 440 -6.05 -34.91 0.84
CA ARG A 440 -5.37 -35.53 -0.31
C ARG A 440 -4.22 -36.51 0.01
N GLY A 441 -4.51 -37.73 0.49
CA GLY A 441 -3.50 -38.75 0.81
C GLY A 441 -3.55 -39.46 2.17
N VAL A 442 -4.50 -39.18 3.07
CA VAL A 442 -4.69 -40.00 4.29
C VAL A 442 -5.67 -41.15 4.02
N ALA A 443 -5.26 -42.39 4.28
CA ALA A 443 -6.13 -43.57 4.14
C ALA A 443 -7.26 -43.52 5.18
N GLY A 444 -8.48 -43.87 4.74
CA GLY A 444 -9.70 -43.81 5.53
C GLY A 444 -9.55 -44.38 6.94
N VAL A 445 -9.66 -43.48 7.92
CA VAL A 445 -9.87 -43.86 9.31
C VAL A 445 -11.37 -44.01 9.49
N ALA A 446 -11.82 -45.20 9.89
CA ALA A 446 -13.23 -45.46 10.14
C ALA A 446 -13.81 -44.38 11.09
N SER A 447 -14.91 -43.75 10.67
CA SER A 447 -15.54 -42.54 11.22
C SER A 447 -16.15 -42.70 12.62
N THR A 448 -15.41 -43.22 13.59
CA THR A 448 -15.89 -43.40 14.98
C THR A 448 -14.98 -42.75 16.03
N SER A 449 -13.80 -42.25 15.67
CA SER A 449 -12.89 -41.59 16.60
C SER A 449 -12.63 -40.13 16.21
N THR A 450 -12.73 -39.24 17.20
CA THR A 450 -12.40 -37.80 17.19
C THR A 450 -10.91 -37.52 16.93
N VAL A 451 -10.37 -37.98 15.81
CA VAL A 451 -8.95 -37.85 15.46
C VAL A 451 -8.75 -36.57 14.65
N ALA A 452 -7.65 -35.85 14.93
CA ALA A 452 -7.29 -34.62 14.24
C ALA A 452 -7.26 -34.83 12.71
N ALA A 453 -7.94 -33.95 11.98
CA ALA A 453 -8.08 -34.04 10.52
C ALA A 453 -6.87 -33.47 9.79
N ILE A 454 -6.07 -32.62 10.43
CA ILE A 454 -4.68 -32.45 10.01
C ILE A 454 -3.96 -33.74 10.43
N PRO A 455 -3.42 -34.56 9.49
CA PRO A 455 -2.76 -35.80 9.88
C PRO A 455 -1.73 -35.51 10.97
N THR A 456 -1.70 -36.33 12.03
CA THR A 456 -0.69 -36.23 13.09
C THR A 456 0.70 -36.19 12.42
N GLY A 457 1.32 -35.00 12.38
CA GLY A 457 2.57 -34.77 11.66
C GLY A 457 2.55 -33.76 10.51
N ALA A 458 1.40 -33.21 10.06
CA ALA A 458 1.44 -32.04 9.17
C ALA A 458 1.98 -30.83 9.97
N PRO A 459 3.06 -30.17 9.52
CA PRO A 459 3.83 -29.25 10.36
C PRO A 459 3.20 -27.85 10.44
N LEU A 460 1.91 -27.70 10.13
CA LEU A 460 1.20 -26.44 10.31
C LEU A 460 0.90 -26.21 11.80
N ARG A 461 1.79 -25.46 12.45
CA ARG A 461 1.58 -24.96 13.81
C ARG A 461 1.04 -23.55 13.82
N GLY A 462 0.58 -23.16 15.00
CA GLY A 462 -0.03 -21.88 15.25
C GLY A 462 -1.55 -21.94 15.12
N ARG A 463 -2.11 -20.75 15.02
CA ARG A 463 -3.52 -20.47 15.03
C ARG A 463 -3.84 -19.60 13.83
N ILE A 464 -5.00 -19.84 13.25
CA ILE A 464 -5.55 -19.01 12.19
C ILE A 464 -6.88 -18.46 12.64
N TYR A 465 -7.12 -17.20 12.35
CA TYR A 465 -8.36 -16.50 12.63
C TYR A 465 -8.79 -15.75 11.37
N ILE A 466 -10.02 -16.02 10.92
CA ILE A 466 -10.61 -15.37 9.75
C ILE A 466 -11.87 -14.66 10.20
N GLU A 467 -11.91 -13.35 9.99
CA GLU A 467 -13.06 -12.51 10.35
C GLU A 467 -13.55 -11.66 9.20
N VAL A 468 -14.84 -11.36 9.25
CA VAL A 468 -15.53 -10.36 8.44
C VAL A 468 -15.86 -9.18 9.35
N VAL A 469 -15.53 -7.97 8.92
CA VAL A 469 -15.83 -6.73 9.63
C VAL A 469 -17.10 -6.13 9.03
N PRO A 470 -18.20 -6.01 9.81
CA PRO A 470 -19.43 -5.39 9.31
C PRO A 470 -19.28 -3.90 9.02
N PRO A 471 -20.14 -3.31 8.16
CA PRO A 471 -20.19 -1.87 7.96
C PRO A 471 -20.49 -1.15 9.27
N ALA A 472 -19.75 -0.08 9.55
CA ALA A 472 -20.11 0.85 10.61
C ALA A 472 -21.42 1.58 10.23
N THR A 473 -22.35 1.70 11.17
CA THR A 473 -23.60 2.43 10.96
C THR A 473 -23.74 3.50 12.03
N THR A 474 -24.62 4.48 11.82
CA THR A 474 -24.92 5.50 12.85
C THR A 474 -25.42 4.88 14.16
N ALA A 475 -26.09 3.73 14.10
CA ALA A 475 -26.56 2.98 15.28
C ALA A 475 -25.49 2.06 15.90
N ASN A 476 -24.48 1.65 15.12
CA ASN A 476 -23.37 0.81 15.55
C ASN A 476 -22.07 1.27 14.88
N PRO A 477 -21.42 2.33 15.41
CA PRO A 477 -20.23 2.93 14.79
C PRO A 477 -18.98 2.05 14.95
N THR A 478 -19.01 1.03 15.81
CA THR A 478 -17.89 0.11 16.05
C THR A 478 -18.40 -1.33 16.02
N PRO A 479 -18.75 -1.86 14.83
CA PRO A 479 -19.31 -3.19 14.71
C PRO A 479 -18.31 -4.25 15.16
N THR A 480 -18.80 -5.24 15.90
CA THR A 480 -17.98 -6.39 16.33
C THR A 480 -17.70 -7.28 15.12
N PRO A 481 -16.44 -7.64 14.84
CA PRO A 481 -16.11 -8.58 13.77
C PRO A 481 -16.76 -9.95 13.97
N ILE A 482 -17.16 -10.57 12.87
CA ILE A 482 -17.80 -11.87 12.82
C ILE A 482 -16.76 -12.92 12.41
N GLU A 483 -16.57 -13.93 13.25
CA GLU A 483 -15.65 -15.03 12.94
C GLU A 483 -16.25 -15.98 11.90
N VAL A 484 -15.47 -16.30 10.86
CA VAL A 484 -15.83 -17.25 9.80
C VAL A 484 -14.77 -18.35 9.60
N THR A 485 -13.77 -18.41 10.47
CA THR A 485 -12.61 -19.32 10.42
C THR A 485 -13.01 -20.77 10.09
N GLN A 486 -13.93 -21.33 10.87
CA GLN A 486 -14.34 -22.73 10.76
C GLN A 486 -14.96 -23.04 9.40
N THR A 487 -15.82 -22.16 8.88
CA THR A 487 -16.49 -22.33 7.59
C THR A 487 -15.50 -22.23 6.44
N ILE A 488 -14.72 -21.15 6.38
CA ILE A 488 -13.81 -20.87 5.25
C ILE A 488 -12.72 -21.92 5.13
N LEU A 489 -12.16 -22.40 6.24
CA LEU A 489 -11.16 -23.47 6.20
C LEU A 489 -11.76 -24.82 5.82
N SER A 490 -13.00 -25.09 6.21
CA SER A 490 -13.68 -26.34 5.85
C SER A 490 -13.95 -26.44 4.36
N MET A 491 -14.10 -25.32 3.65
CA MET A 491 -14.31 -25.30 2.18
C MET A 491 -13.16 -25.93 1.40
N GLY A 492 -11.94 -25.96 1.97
CA GLY A 492 -10.79 -26.59 1.33
C GLY A 492 -10.63 -28.08 1.62
N ILE A 493 -11.51 -28.68 2.44
CA ILE A 493 -11.29 -29.99 3.06
C ILE A 493 -12.54 -30.92 2.97
N THR A 494 -13.60 -30.54 2.24
CA THR A 494 -14.80 -31.37 1.98
C THR A 494 -14.71 -32.22 0.69
N GLU A 495 -15.33 -33.42 0.64
CA GLU A 495 -15.28 -34.31 -0.54
C GLU A 495 -15.93 -33.62 -1.75
N GLY A 496 -15.27 -33.73 -2.92
CA GLY A 496 -15.92 -33.47 -4.20
C GLY A 496 -15.73 -32.10 -4.87
N GLU A 497 -14.90 -31.17 -4.36
CA GLU A 497 -14.16 -30.16 -5.16
C GLU A 497 -13.43 -29.05 -4.34
N PRO A 498 -12.43 -28.35 -4.95
CA PRO A 498 -11.55 -27.33 -4.36
C PRO A 498 -12.19 -25.92 -4.23
N ASN A 499 -13.25 -25.80 -3.42
CA ASN A 499 -13.79 -24.49 -3.03
C ASN A 499 -12.88 -23.73 -2.04
N ALA A 500 -11.64 -24.20 -1.82
CA ALA A 500 -10.69 -23.54 -0.95
C ALA A 500 -10.49 -22.09 -1.39
N ILE A 501 -10.70 -21.17 -0.46
CA ILE A 501 -10.32 -19.76 -0.59
C ILE A 501 -8.90 -19.57 -0.02
N VAL A 502 -8.64 -20.17 1.14
CA VAL A 502 -7.35 -20.12 1.85
C VAL A 502 -6.73 -21.50 1.85
N MET A 503 -5.48 -21.62 1.41
CA MET A 503 -4.72 -22.85 1.41
C MET A 503 -3.39 -22.66 2.14
N LEU A 504 -3.07 -23.58 3.04
CA LEU A 504 -1.82 -23.59 3.83
C LEU A 504 -0.93 -24.81 3.52
N GLN A 505 -1.51 -25.81 2.86
CA GLN A 505 -0.86 -27.09 2.54
C GLN A 505 -1.46 -27.68 1.26
N ARG A 506 -0.70 -28.54 0.60
CA ARG A 506 -1.12 -29.28 -0.59
C ARG A 506 -0.32 -30.59 -0.69
N PRO A 507 -0.73 -31.54 -1.54
CA PRO A 507 0.09 -32.70 -1.86
C PRO A 507 1.44 -32.29 -2.42
N MET A 508 2.47 -33.09 -2.12
CA MET A 508 3.83 -32.86 -2.61
C MET A 508 3.89 -32.76 -4.15
N TRP A 509 3.08 -33.54 -4.88
CA TRP A 509 3.05 -33.48 -6.35
C TRP A 509 2.72 -32.09 -6.90
N ALA A 510 1.91 -31.29 -6.19
CA ALA A 510 1.51 -29.97 -6.66
C ALA A 510 2.69 -28.96 -6.67
N ALA A 511 3.77 -29.22 -5.92
CA ALA A 511 4.99 -28.43 -6.02
C ALA A 511 5.74 -28.65 -7.35
N PHE A 512 5.48 -29.78 -8.02
CA PHE A 512 6.08 -30.16 -9.29
C PHE A 512 5.11 -30.01 -10.46
N THR A 513 3.93 -29.41 -10.26
CA THR A 513 2.94 -29.16 -11.32
C THR A 513 2.91 -27.68 -11.68
N GLN A 514 2.81 -27.38 -12.98
CA GLN A 514 2.70 -26.02 -13.49
C GLN A 514 1.39 -25.36 -13.05
N GLY A 515 1.39 -24.04 -12.89
CA GLY A 515 0.26 -23.26 -12.36
C GLY A 515 -0.97 -23.20 -13.27
N ASP A 516 -0.95 -22.27 -14.22
CA ASP A 516 -2.10 -21.84 -15.04
C ASP A 516 -2.14 -22.42 -16.45
N ARG A 517 -1.07 -23.13 -16.86
CA ARG A 517 -1.01 -23.74 -18.20
C ARG A 517 0.04 -24.84 -18.26
N ASP A 518 -0.22 -25.90 -19.01
CA ASP A 518 0.75 -26.96 -19.27
C ASP A 518 1.52 -26.79 -20.60
N ALA A 519 2.58 -27.58 -20.76
CA ALA A 519 3.48 -27.62 -21.91
C ALA A 519 2.88 -27.99 -23.29
N THR A 520 1.67 -28.55 -23.31
CA THR A 520 0.93 -29.05 -24.49
C THR A 520 -0.35 -28.26 -24.77
N GLY A 521 -0.68 -27.27 -23.92
CA GLY A 521 -1.96 -26.55 -23.97
C GLY A 521 -3.15 -27.38 -23.49
N GLY A 522 -2.90 -28.52 -22.84
CA GLY A 522 -3.91 -29.39 -22.25
C GLY A 522 -4.37 -28.91 -20.87
N THR A 523 -5.22 -29.68 -20.19
CA THR A 523 -5.83 -29.35 -18.89
C THR A 523 -5.00 -29.80 -17.67
N ASN A 524 -3.77 -30.28 -17.86
CA ASN A 524 -2.97 -30.92 -16.82
C ASN A 524 -2.11 -29.92 -16.03
N PHE A 525 -2.74 -28.85 -15.52
CA PHE A 525 -2.09 -27.76 -14.75
C PHE A 525 -2.90 -27.39 -13.52
N LEU A 526 -2.24 -26.90 -12.47
CA LEU A 526 -2.75 -26.78 -11.11
C LEU A 526 -4.06 -25.99 -11.00
N THR A 527 -4.21 -24.85 -11.68
CA THR A 527 -5.46 -24.08 -11.59
C THR A 527 -6.59 -24.67 -12.42
N SER A 528 -6.32 -25.46 -13.47
CA SER A 528 -7.35 -26.30 -14.10
C SER A 528 -7.83 -27.37 -13.11
N LEU A 529 -6.91 -27.96 -12.35
CA LEU A 529 -7.26 -28.90 -11.27
C LEU A 529 -8.01 -28.23 -10.11
N PHE A 530 -7.83 -26.92 -9.92
CA PHE A 530 -8.63 -26.12 -8.98
C PHE A 530 -10.01 -25.71 -9.52
N ASN A 531 -10.24 -25.81 -10.83
CA ASN A 531 -11.46 -25.32 -11.48
C ASN A 531 -12.37 -26.45 -11.98
N ASN A 532 -11.89 -27.71 -11.98
CA ASN A 532 -12.55 -28.87 -12.59
C ASN A 532 -12.69 -30.05 -11.62
N THR A 533 -13.75 -30.83 -11.82
CA THR A 533 -14.21 -31.93 -10.96
C THR A 533 -13.42 -33.23 -11.14
N SER A 534 -12.49 -33.25 -12.10
CA SER A 534 -11.96 -34.45 -12.75
C SER A 534 -10.67 -35.02 -12.15
N ILE A 535 -10.31 -34.66 -10.92
CA ILE A 535 -9.39 -35.48 -10.10
C ILE A 535 -10.24 -36.03 -8.97
N GLY A 536 -10.36 -37.36 -8.93
CA GLY A 536 -11.30 -38.11 -8.08
C GLY A 536 -11.45 -37.53 -6.68
N ALA A 537 -12.68 -37.58 -6.17
CA ALA A 537 -13.22 -36.90 -4.99
C ALA A 537 -12.38 -36.82 -3.69
N ASP A 538 -11.22 -37.46 -3.62
CA ASP A 538 -10.22 -37.45 -2.53
C ASP A 538 -8.88 -36.75 -2.87
N GLY A 539 -8.70 -36.25 -4.10
CA GLY A 539 -7.54 -35.46 -4.56
C GLY A 539 -6.18 -36.18 -4.54
N GLU A 540 -6.23 -37.49 -4.74
CA GLU A 540 -5.10 -38.39 -4.94
C GLU A 540 -4.77 -38.54 -6.43
N ILE A 541 -3.49 -38.62 -6.81
CA ILE A 541 -3.12 -39.10 -8.16
C ILE A 541 -3.19 -40.62 -8.18
N LYS A 542 -4.01 -41.20 -9.08
CA LYS A 542 -4.06 -42.66 -9.32
C LYS A 542 -2.99 -43.12 -10.33
N ILE A 543 -2.50 -44.34 -10.16
CA ILE A 543 -1.74 -45.06 -11.19
C ILE A 543 -2.70 -45.91 -12.02
N ASN A 544 -2.84 -45.59 -13.32
CA ASN A 544 -3.06 -46.61 -14.34
C ASN A 544 -1.75 -46.80 -15.14
N VAL A 545 -1.77 -47.56 -16.23
CA VAL A 545 -0.62 -47.86 -17.11
C VAL A 545 0.19 -46.63 -17.57
N SER A 546 -0.40 -45.44 -17.60
CA SER A 546 0.27 -44.15 -17.79
C SER A 546 0.41 -43.46 -16.44
N LYS A 547 1.62 -43.37 -15.90
CA LYS A 547 1.90 -42.74 -14.61
C LYS A 547 2.36 -41.29 -14.86
N PRO A 548 2.17 -40.34 -13.91
CA PRO A 548 2.77 -39.01 -14.06
C PRO A 548 4.27 -39.11 -14.34
N VAL A 549 4.72 -38.51 -15.43
CA VAL A 549 6.14 -38.55 -15.82
C VAL A 549 6.75 -37.21 -15.51
N GLN A 550 7.84 -37.21 -14.74
CA GLN A 550 8.64 -36.01 -14.54
C GLN A 550 9.42 -35.70 -15.82
N ASP A 551 9.29 -34.49 -16.34
CA ASP A 551 10.08 -34.01 -17.47
C ASP A 551 11.56 -34.04 -17.08
N THR A 552 12.36 -34.82 -17.80
CA THR A 552 13.79 -35.02 -17.47
C THR A 552 14.64 -33.79 -17.74
N THR A 553 14.09 -32.80 -18.45
CA THR A 553 14.78 -31.55 -18.75
C THR A 553 14.50 -30.55 -17.63
N TYR A 554 13.24 -30.21 -17.38
CA TYR A 554 12.80 -29.11 -16.52
C TYR A 554 12.20 -29.54 -15.18
N GLY A 555 11.86 -30.82 -15.01
CA GLY A 555 11.45 -31.39 -13.72
C GLY A 555 10.01 -31.17 -13.27
N PHE A 556 9.16 -30.54 -14.09
CA PHE A 556 7.71 -30.52 -13.84
C PHE A 556 7.06 -31.86 -14.22
N LEU A 557 5.92 -32.17 -13.63
CA LEU A 557 5.12 -33.36 -13.91
C LEU A 557 4.29 -33.18 -15.19
N THR A 558 4.26 -34.22 -16.00
CA THR A 558 3.41 -34.38 -17.18
C THR A 558 2.48 -35.59 -17.00
N GLN A 559 1.45 -35.72 -17.84
CA GLN A 559 0.55 -36.88 -17.84
C GLN A 559 -0.15 -37.14 -16.49
N ILE A 560 -0.66 -36.08 -15.86
CA ILE A 560 -1.53 -36.20 -14.68
C ILE A 560 -2.92 -36.61 -15.20
N GLU A 561 -3.34 -37.85 -14.98
CA GLU A 561 -4.61 -38.41 -15.49
C GLU A 561 -5.77 -38.41 -14.45
N GLU A 562 -7.01 -38.40 -14.94
CA GLU A 562 -8.28 -38.37 -14.20
C GLU A 562 -8.68 -39.72 -13.56
N ASP A 563 -9.50 -39.65 -12.49
CA ASP A 563 -10.22 -40.81 -11.92
C ASP A 563 -11.39 -41.24 -12.80
N SER A 564 -11.14 -42.10 -13.79
CA SER A 564 -12.24 -42.82 -14.47
C SER A 564 -12.84 -43.88 -13.54
N ALA A 565 -14.17 -43.82 -13.35
CA ALA A 565 -14.92 -44.69 -12.45
C ALA A 565 -14.73 -46.19 -12.76
N GLY A 566 -13.90 -46.88 -11.97
CA GLY A 566 -13.76 -48.34 -12.04
C GLY A 566 -12.38 -48.91 -11.66
N SER A 567 -11.34 -48.08 -11.53
CA SER A 567 -9.99 -48.56 -11.22
C SER A 567 -9.68 -48.64 -9.71
N THR A 568 -9.00 -49.71 -9.31
CA THR A 568 -8.52 -49.98 -7.94
C THR A 568 -7.56 -48.90 -7.45
N ARG A 569 -7.77 -48.43 -6.21
CA ARG A 569 -6.90 -47.48 -5.50
C ARG A 569 -5.46 -48.02 -5.45
N SER A 570 -4.46 -47.22 -5.82
CA SER A 570 -3.04 -47.59 -5.71
C SER A 570 -2.29 -46.54 -4.91
N LEU A 571 -1.81 -46.92 -3.73
CA LEU A 571 -1.04 -46.10 -2.78
C LEU A 571 0.39 -45.77 -3.23
N ALA A 572 0.79 -46.17 -4.43
CA ALA A 572 2.13 -45.95 -4.95
C ALA A 572 2.07 -44.98 -6.14
N PRO A 573 2.93 -43.94 -6.20
CA PRO A 573 3.20 -43.12 -7.39
C PRO A 573 4.36 -43.71 -8.24
N PRO A 574 4.62 -43.21 -9.47
CA PRO A 574 5.58 -43.82 -10.41
C PRO A 574 7.00 -44.00 -9.91
N ALA A 575 7.68 -45.00 -10.47
CA ALA A 575 9.03 -45.38 -10.09
C ALA A 575 10.06 -44.37 -10.63
N VAL A 576 10.73 -43.68 -9.71
CA VAL A 576 12.13 -43.30 -9.86
C VAL A 576 12.80 -43.98 -8.66
N THR A 577 13.20 -45.23 -8.85
CA THR A 577 13.83 -46.13 -7.84
C THR A 577 14.73 -45.32 -6.88
N ASP A 578 14.46 -45.05 -5.60
CA ASP A 578 13.77 -45.70 -4.46
C ASP A 578 13.30 -44.58 -3.48
N ALA A 579 12.36 -44.68 -2.52
CA ALA A 579 11.43 -45.70 -2.03
C ALA A 579 10.19 -45.00 -1.37
N THR A 580 9.01 -45.54 -1.68
CA THR A 580 7.69 -45.53 -0.97
C THR A 580 6.87 -44.24 -0.70
N ASN A 581 5.77 -44.05 -1.44
CA ASN A 581 4.46 -43.46 -1.05
C ASN A 581 4.32 -41.95 -0.74
N PHE A 582 5.20 -41.09 -1.24
CA PHE A 582 5.28 -39.69 -0.79
C PHE A 582 4.58 -38.61 -1.64
N TRP A 583 4.20 -38.87 -2.90
CA TRP A 583 3.66 -37.81 -3.77
C TRP A 583 2.30 -37.28 -3.34
N ASN A 584 1.50 -38.13 -2.69
CA ASN A 584 0.26 -37.76 -2.03
C ASN A 584 0.49 -37.36 -0.57
N ALA A 585 1.74 -37.25 -0.09
CA ALA A 585 2.00 -36.72 1.24
C ALA A 585 1.64 -35.23 1.29
N ILE A 586 1.03 -34.83 2.39
CA ILE A 586 0.59 -33.47 2.62
C ILE A 586 1.71 -32.68 3.25
N VAL A 587 2.07 -31.61 2.55
CA VAL A 587 3.18 -30.75 2.92
C VAL A 587 2.71 -29.29 2.97
N PRO A 588 3.37 -28.43 3.76
CA PRO A 588 3.17 -26.99 3.68
C PRO A 588 3.40 -26.47 2.26
N ILE A 589 2.85 -25.30 1.97
CA ILE A 589 3.18 -24.60 0.73
C ILE A 589 4.47 -23.81 0.98
N ASN A 590 5.60 -24.38 0.57
CA ASN A 590 6.90 -23.72 0.60
C ASN A 590 7.36 -23.36 -0.81
N LEU A 591 8.08 -22.24 -0.90
CA LEU A 591 8.77 -21.81 -2.10
C LEU A 591 10.24 -21.53 -1.79
N TYR A 592 11.15 -21.89 -2.70
CA TYR A 592 12.54 -21.42 -2.63
C TYR A 592 12.71 -20.12 -3.41
N ASN A 593 12.98 -19.03 -2.70
CA ASN A 593 13.32 -17.75 -3.29
C ASN A 593 14.83 -17.67 -3.52
N VAL A 594 15.29 -17.97 -4.75
CA VAL A 594 16.73 -17.97 -5.11
C VAL A 594 17.39 -16.64 -4.76
N ARG A 595 16.67 -15.52 -4.94
CA ARG A 595 17.19 -14.19 -4.62
C ARG A 595 17.55 -14.09 -3.14
N GLU A 596 16.66 -14.53 -2.27
CA GLU A 596 16.86 -14.46 -0.83
C GLU A 596 17.83 -15.53 -0.30
N GLY A 597 17.93 -16.67 -0.98
CA GLY A 597 18.86 -17.76 -0.68
C GLY A 597 20.31 -17.46 -1.04
N TYR A 598 20.53 -16.79 -2.18
CA TYR A 598 21.84 -16.50 -2.75
C TYR A 598 22.14 -15.01 -2.72
N THR A 599 22.72 -14.52 -1.62
CA THR A 599 22.94 -13.07 -1.41
C THR A 599 24.36 -12.59 -1.65
N ARG A 600 25.34 -13.49 -1.81
CA ARG A 600 26.77 -13.15 -2.00
C ARG A 600 27.43 -14.08 -3.00
N SER A 601 28.45 -13.58 -3.70
CA SER A 601 29.23 -14.33 -4.68
C SER A 601 30.09 -15.46 -4.10
N THR A 602 30.21 -15.56 -2.76
CA THR A 602 30.97 -16.60 -2.07
C THR A 602 30.13 -17.84 -1.72
N LEU A 603 28.80 -17.73 -1.79
CA LEU A 603 27.90 -18.86 -1.57
C LEU A 603 27.93 -19.80 -2.79
N ALA A 604 27.78 -21.10 -2.57
CA ALA A 604 27.62 -22.06 -3.66
C ALA A 604 26.25 -21.85 -4.35
N SER A 605 26.26 -21.52 -5.64
CA SER A 605 25.03 -21.25 -6.41
C SER A 605 24.16 -22.48 -6.65
N ASN A 606 24.74 -23.69 -6.57
CA ASN A 606 24.04 -24.97 -6.70
C ASN A 606 23.60 -25.54 -5.34
N VAL A 607 23.47 -24.70 -4.32
CA VAL A 607 22.99 -25.12 -3.00
C VAL A 607 21.76 -24.32 -2.62
N VAL A 608 20.86 -24.95 -1.86
CA VAL A 608 19.70 -24.32 -1.27
C VAL A 608 20.00 -23.99 0.19
N TYR A 609 19.89 -22.73 0.57
CA TYR A 609 20.13 -22.26 1.93
C TYR A 609 18.81 -22.06 2.67
N GLU A 610 18.78 -22.30 3.98
CA GLU A 610 17.58 -22.15 4.82
C GLU A 610 16.91 -20.78 4.65
N ARG A 611 17.70 -19.71 4.58
CA ARG A 611 17.21 -18.34 4.34
C ARG A 611 16.40 -18.19 3.05
N GLY A 612 16.61 -19.01 2.03
CA GLY A 612 15.85 -18.96 0.79
C GLY A 612 14.44 -19.56 0.88
N ILE A 613 14.12 -20.30 1.95
CA ILE A 613 12.81 -20.91 2.13
C ILE A 613 11.80 -19.84 2.56
N THR A 614 10.68 -19.79 1.84
CA THR A 614 9.54 -18.92 2.16
C THR A 614 8.29 -19.78 2.38
N SER A 615 7.68 -19.65 3.56
CA SER A 615 6.36 -20.24 3.84
C SER A 615 5.26 -19.40 3.19
N VAL A 616 4.32 -20.03 2.50
CA VAL A 616 3.31 -19.35 1.68
C VAL A 616 1.89 -19.65 2.19
N VAL A 617 1.10 -18.59 2.39
CA VAL A 617 -0.36 -18.66 2.49
C VAL A 617 -0.94 -18.35 1.12
N GLU A 618 -1.64 -19.32 0.53
CA GLU A 618 -2.20 -19.18 -0.82
C GLU A 618 -3.68 -18.78 -0.78
N ILE A 619 -4.03 -17.77 -1.57
CA ILE A 619 -5.39 -17.26 -1.74
C ILE A 619 -5.85 -17.50 -3.17
N ASN A 620 -6.90 -18.33 -3.34
CA ASN A 620 -7.55 -18.53 -4.62
C ASN A 620 -8.51 -17.38 -4.90
N MET A 621 -8.08 -16.45 -5.76
CA MET A 621 -8.75 -15.18 -5.95
C MET A 621 -10.09 -15.29 -6.67
N LYS A 622 -10.25 -16.25 -7.59
CA LYS A 622 -11.53 -16.53 -8.24
C LYS A 622 -12.58 -17.05 -7.24
N ASN A 623 -12.19 -17.93 -6.33
CA ASN A 623 -13.10 -18.40 -5.27
C ASN A 623 -13.39 -17.30 -4.23
N PHE A 624 -12.39 -16.51 -3.87
CA PHE A 624 -12.57 -15.34 -3.01
C PHE A 624 -13.56 -14.34 -3.61
N ALA A 625 -13.37 -13.97 -4.88
CA ALA A 625 -14.26 -13.06 -5.61
C ALA A 625 -15.71 -13.57 -5.62
N ARG A 626 -15.92 -14.87 -5.88
CA ARG A 626 -17.26 -15.49 -5.77
C ARG A 626 -17.86 -15.36 -4.38
N TRP A 627 -17.07 -15.62 -3.34
CA TRP A 627 -17.56 -15.53 -1.97
C TRP A 627 -18.00 -14.10 -1.62
N VAL A 628 -17.17 -13.09 -1.87
CA VAL A 628 -17.51 -11.70 -1.54
C VAL A 628 -18.60 -11.10 -2.46
N ASP A 629 -18.76 -11.62 -3.68
CA ASP A 629 -19.83 -11.22 -4.58
C ASP A 629 -21.19 -11.86 -4.23
N GLY A 630 -21.23 -12.75 -3.24
CA GLY A 630 -22.47 -13.41 -2.77
C GLY A 630 -22.83 -14.67 -3.56
N VAL A 631 -21.89 -15.24 -4.29
CA VAL A 631 -22.06 -16.38 -5.20
C VAL A 631 -21.87 -17.69 -4.44
N TYR A 632 -22.75 -17.94 -3.47
CA TYR A 632 -22.69 -19.08 -2.55
C TYR A 632 -24.09 -19.46 -2.02
N ASP A 633 -24.27 -20.68 -1.53
CA ASP A 633 -25.56 -21.14 -0.96
C ASP A 633 -25.85 -20.44 0.37
N ALA A 634 -27.09 -19.96 0.56
CA ALA A 634 -27.52 -19.27 1.78
C ALA A 634 -27.21 -20.04 3.09
N SER A 635 -27.12 -21.37 3.02
CA SER A 635 -26.73 -22.24 4.13
C SER A 635 -25.25 -22.17 4.53
N LEU A 636 -24.36 -21.70 3.65
CA LEU A 636 -22.91 -21.61 3.89
C LEU A 636 -22.58 -20.78 5.14
N LEU A 637 -23.38 -19.75 5.39
CA LEU A 637 -23.21 -18.80 6.47
C LEU A 637 -24.44 -18.82 7.41
N ALA A 638 -25.32 -19.82 7.32
CA ALA A 638 -26.58 -19.85 8.08
C ALA A 638 -26.39 -20.02 9.60
N SER A 639 -25.23 -20.50 10.06
CA SER A 639 -24.86 -20.56 11.47
C SER A 639 -24.02 -19.36 11.94
N THR A 640 -23.73 -18.41 11.04
CA THR A 640 -23.04 -17.17 11.37
C THR A 640 -23.93 -15.99 11.02
N SER A 641 -23.69 -14.83 11.61
CA SER A 641 -24.35 -13.61 11.13
C SER A 641 -23.72 -13.10 9.84
N ALA A 642 -22.55 -13.61 9.41
CA ALA A 642 -21.76 -13.12 8.28
C ALA A 642 -22.31 -13.56 6.92
N VAL A 643 -23.50 -13.11 6.53
CA VAL A 643 -23.92 -13.10 5.12
C VAL A 643 -23.23 -11.95 4.36
N SER A 644 -23.19 -12.00 3.04
CA SER A 644 -22.55 -11.00 2.17
C SER A 644 -23.13 -9.60 2.32
N ALA A 645 -24.31 -9.45 2.93
CA ALA A 645 -24.88 -8.15 3.30
C ALA A 645 -24.15 -7.49 4.49
N ASN A 646 -23.37 -8.25 5.26
CA ASN A 646 -22.52 -7.75 6.35
C ASN A 646 -21.09 -7.50 5.91
N ILE A 647 -20.77 -7.60 4.63
CA ILE A 647 -19.47 -7.15 4.12
C ILE A 647 -19.76 -5.78 3.51
N ASP A 648 -19.25 -4.71 4.11
CA ASP A 648 -19.36 -3.39 3.50
C ASP A 648 -18.68 -3.42 2.13
N GLY A 649 -19.28 -2.74 1.16
CA GLY A 649 -18.87 -2.82 -0.23
C GLY A 649 -19.26 -1.57 -1.00
N SER A 650 -19.28 -0.41 -0.33
CA SER A 650 -19.58 0.87 -0.98
C SER A 650 -18.66 1.10 -2.18
N ASP A 651 -17.35 0.83 -1.98
CA ASP A 651 -16.29 0.99 -2.99
C ASP A 651 -15.64 -0.35 -3.42
N GLY A 652 -16.05 -1.47 -2.82
CA GLY A 652 -15.49 -2.81 -3.02
C GLY A 652 -14.94 -3.41 -1.71
N TYR A 653 -13.98 -4.32 -1.80
CA TYR A 653 -13.47 -5.06 -0.64
C TYR A 653 -11.94 -4.98 -0.50
N ILE A 654 -11.49 -4.97 0.74
CA ILE A 654 -10.09 -5.07 1.14
C ILE A 654 -9.92 -6.37 1.93
N LEU A 655 -9.09 -7.27 1.40
CA LEU A 655 -8.63 -8.46 2.08
C LEU A 655 -7.27 -8.18 2.73
N TYR A 656 -7.22 -8.20 4.06
CA TYR A 656 -5.98 -8.10 4.81
C TYR A 656 -5.50 -9.47 5.29
N ILE A 657 -4.26 -9.84 4.98
CA ILE A 657 -3.64 -11.08 5.43
C ILE A 657 -2.37 -10.76 6.19
N SER A 658 -2.18 -11.41 7.33
CA SER A 658 -0.96 -11.30 8.09
C SER A 658 -0.58 -12.65 8.66
N ASP A 659 0.55 -13.20 8.18
CA ASP A 659 1.18 -14.38 8.73
C ASP A 659 2.32 -13.97 9.64
N ARG A 660 2.08 -14.08 10.96
CA ARG A 660 3.05 -13.83 12.02
C ARG A 660 3.57 -15.10 12.68
N ARG A 661 3.31 -16.28 12.10
CA ARG A 661 3.87 -17.53 12.65
C ARG A 661 5.39 -17.47 12.61
N GLY A 662 6.06 -17.86 13.68
CA GLY A 662 7.52 -17.84 13.80
C GLY A 662 8.13 -16.52 14.22
N ASP A 663 7.35 -15.45 14.28
CA ASP A 663 7.77 -14.11 14.66
C ASP A 663 7.32 -13.85 16.08
N ARG A 664 8.30 -13.77 16.97
CA ARG A 664 8.08 -13.83 18.41
C ARG A 664 8.49 -12.52 19.04
N VAL A 665 7.57 -11.92 19.79
CA VAL A 665 7.88 -10.78 20.65
C VAL A 665 9.01 -11.15 21.61
N LYS A 666 10.10 -10.38 21.55
CA LYS A 666 11.18 -10.43 22.53
C LYS A 666 10.95 -9.34 23.58
N SER A 667 10.98 -9.72 24.86
CA SER A 667 11.01 -8.74 25.94
C SER A 667 12.45 -8.34 26.22
N GLU A 668 12.77 -7.06 26.05
CA GLU A 668 14.03 -6.46 26.49
C GLU A 668 13.85 -5.73 27.84
N LYS A 669 14.92 -5.56 28.61
CA LYS A 669 14.86 -4.81 29.89
C LYS A 669 15.55 -3.48 29.74
N TYR A 670 15.01 -2.41 30.31
CA TYR A 670 15.76 -1.18 30.58
C TYR A 670 15.58 -0.79 32.05
N GLY A 671 16.68 -0.87 32.82
CA GLY A 671 16.61 -0.84 34.28
C GLY A 671 15.89 -2.07 34.84
N THR A 672 14.87 -1.87 35.68
CA THR A 672 13.98 -2.94 36.20
C THR A 672 12.75 -3.18 35.32
N THR A 673 12.52 -2.34 34.31
CA THR A 673 11.32 -2.35 33.48
C THR A 673 11.53 -3.22 32.25
N LEU A 674 10.57 -4.08 31.94
CA LEU A 674 10.51 -4.85 30.70
C LEU A 674 9.82 -4.02 29.61
N TYR A 675 10.41 -4.01 28.42
CA TYR A 675 9.88 -3.44 27.19
C TYR A 675 9.66 -4.61 26.24
N ASP A 676 8.41 -4.86 25.88
CA ASP A 676 8.10 -5.78 24.79
C ASP A 676 8.45 -5.06 23.48
N MET A 677 9.45 -5.56 22.77
CA MET A 677 9.81 -5.03 21.45
C MET A 677 8.62 -5.23 20.51
N THR A 678 8.37 -4.25 19.65
CA THR A 678 7.15 -4.24 18.83
C THR A 678 7.00 -5.52 18.03
N ASN A 679 5.82 -6.10 18.18
CA ASN A 679 5.31 -7.23 17.43
C ASN A 679 5.47 -7.07 15.91
N GLY A 680 6.25 -7.96 15.32
CA GLY A 680 5.85 -8.51 14.04
C GLY A 680 6.44 -7.82 12.82
N LEU A 681 7.73 -8.09 12.54
CA LEU A 681 8.39 -8.10 11.20
C LEU A 681 9.95 -8.07 11.26
N ALA A 682 10.53 -8.32 12.44
CA ALA A 682 11.95 -8.20 12.84
C ALA A 682 12.49 -6.75 12.96
N ASP A 683 13.22 -6.55 14.07
CA ASP A 683 14.26 -5.56 14.29
C ASP A 683 15.53 -6.07 13.60
N ASN A 684 15.73 -5.70 12.34
CA ASN A 684 16.65 -6.39 11.45
C ASN A 684 18.12 -6.40 11.91
N GLU A 685 18.51 -7.59 12.38
CA GLU A 685 19.84 -8.18 12.50
C GLU A 685 20.70 -8.07 11.22
N ASP A 686 22.04 -8.16 11.34
CA ASP A 686 23.05 -8.23 10.25
C ASP A 686 22.54 -8.95 8.97
N ILE A 687 21.83 -8.19 8.13
CA ILE A 687 20.92 -8.68 7.07
C ILE A 687 21.73 -9.23 5.92
N TYR A 688 22.87 -8.58 5.71
CA TYR A 688 23.76 -8.76 4.58
C TYR A 688 24.88 -9.76 4.90
N GLY A 689 24.91 -10.25 6.14
CA GLY A 689 25.59 -11.45 6.61
C GLY A 689 26.78 -11.10 7.49
N PRO A 690 27.21 -12.02 8.38
CA PRO A 690 27.97 -11.78 9.62
C PRO A 690 29.26 -10.99 9.38
N ASN A 691 29.14 -9.67 9.27
CA ASN A 691 30.25 -8.74 9.12
C ASN A 691 30.45 -7.93 10.40
N GLY A 692 29.50 -8.02 11.35
CA GLY A 692 29.59 -7.41 12.66
C GLY A 692 29.59 -5.88 12.65
N SER A 693 29.13 -5.26 11.56
CA SER A 693 29.07 -3.80 11.35
C SER A 693 27.66 -3.38 10.93
N LEU A 694 27.21 -2.19 11.36
CA LEU A 694 25.90 -1.67 10.98
C LEU A 694 25.91 -1.18 9.53
N ASP A 695 25.24 -1.92 8.65
CA ASP A 695 25.07 -1.55 7.25
C ASP A 695 23.82 -0.68 7.02
N PRO A 696 23.77 0.07 5.91
CA PRO A 696 22.57 0.79 5.51
C PRO A 696 21.33 -0.13 5.43
N GLY A 697 20.36 0.11 6.32
CA GLY A 697 19.06 -0.57 6.33
C GLY A 697 18.92 -1.60 7.45
N GLU A 698 19.99 -1.83 8.19
CA GLU A 698 19.98 -2.52 9.47
C GLU A 698 19.58 -1.54 10.57
N ASP A 699 18.97 -2.06 11.64
CA ASP A 699 18.64 -1.27 12.82
C ASP A 699 19.54 -1.63 14.01
N VAL A 700 19.59 -0.70 14.96
CA VAL A 700 20.22 -0.92 16.26
C VAL A 700 19.11 -0.99 17.28
N ILE A 701 19.35 -1.68 18.39
CA ILE A 701 18.39 -1.73 19.49
C ILE A 701 18.01 -0.31 19.92
N ASP A 702 16.71 0.00 19.88
CA ASP A 702 16.19 1.32 20.22
C ASP A 702 16.21 1.60 21.74
N ALA A 703 16.16 0.56 22.57
CA ALA A 703 16.26 0.62 24.04
C ALA A 703 16.60 -0.75 24.66
N GLY A 704 17.34 -0.78 25.78
CA GLY A 704 17.56 -2.02 26.54
C GLY A 704 18.90 -2.07 27.30
N ILE A 705 19.08 -3.09 28.15
CA ILE A 705 20.33 -3.52 28.80
C ILE A 705 20.52 -5.03 28.64
N ASP A 706 21.76 -5.49 28.55
CA ASP A 706 22.11 -6.92 28.53
C ASP A 706 21.75 -7.57 29.88
N GLY A 707 20.93 -8.62 29.82
CA GLY A 707 20.50 -9.38 30.98
C GLY A 707 21.65 -10.09 31.71
N ALA A 708 22.80 -10.30 31.06
CA ALA A 708 23.98 -10.92 31.65
C ALA A 708 25.00 -9.92 32.21
N THR A 709 25.12 -8.72 31.63
CA THR A 709 26.23 -7.78 31.96
C THR A 709 25.78 -6.40 32.44
N ALA A 710 24.48 -6.11 32.48
CA ALA A 710 23.90 -4.81 32.82
C ALA A 710 24.36 -3.63 31.91
N ALA A 711 25.06 -3.91 30.82
CA ALA A 711 25.49 -2.91 29.84
C ALA A 711 24.30 -2.43 29.00
N ALA A 712 24.26 -1.13 28.66
CA ALA A 712 23.24 -0.58 27.75
C ALA A 712 23.36 -1.22 26.37
N LYS A 713 22.23 -1.72 25.86
CA LYS A 713 22.09 -2.31 24.53
C LYS A 713 21.71 -1.28 23.46
N LYS A 714 21.24 -0.10 23.87
CA LYS A 714 20.86 0.97 22.94
C LYS A 714 22.02 1.34 22.02
N GLY A 715 21.81 1.28 20.71
CA GLY A 715 22.84 1.58 19.71
C GLY A 715 23.84 0.45 19.44
N ILE A 716 23.60 -0.76 19.98
CA ILE A 716 24.38 -1.97 19.69
C ILE A 716 23.62 -2.81 18.66
N MET A 717 24.37 -3.42 17.74
CA MET A 717 23.86 -4.42 16.80
C MET A 717 23.40 -5.68 17.55
N GLN A 718 22.16 -6.13 17.33
CA GLN A 718 21.68 -7.43 17.82
C GLN A 718 21.64 -8.42 16.66
N LYS A 719 22.06 -9.66 16.91
CA LYS A 719 21.89 -10.77 15.97
C LYS A 719 20.98 -11.83 16.60
N ASP A 720 19.76 -11.93 16.12
CA ASP A 720 18.89 -13.08 16.31
C ASP A 720 19.10 -14.15 15.22
N THR A 721 19.99 -15.09 15.53
CA THR A 721 20.20 -16.28 14.72
C THR A 721 19.00 -17.24 14.71
N ALA A 722 17.99 -17.05 15.57
CA ALA A 722 16.83 -17.92 15.65
C ALA A 722 15.72 -17.54 14.65
N GLU A 723 15.55 -16.26 14.34
CA GLU A 723 14.60 -15.76 13.34
C GLU A 723 15.24 -15.66 11.96
N VAL A 724 16.44 -15.06 11.87
CA VAL A 724 17.23 -14.97 10.62
C VAL A 724 18.56 -15.71 10.78
N PRO A 725 18.61 -17.04 10.53
CA PRO A 725 19.87 -17.76 10.63
C PRO A 725 20.87 -17.29 9.56
N ASP A 726 22.16 -17.41 9.87
CA ASP A 726 23.22 -17.30 8.86
C ASP A 726 22.94 -18.25 7.68
N PRO A 727 23.43 -17.97 6.46
CA PRO A 727 23.27 -18.88 5.34
C PRO A 727 23.81 -20.29 5.66
N ALA A 728 22.92 -21.18 6.10
CA ALA A 728 23.19 -22.59 6.37
C ALA A 728 22.64 -23.42 5.21
N GLU A 729 23.45 -24.32 4.68
CA GLU A 729 23.03 -25.26 3.64
C GLU A 729 21.99 -26.23 4.21
N LEU A 730 20.95 -26.55 3.43
CA LEU A 730 20.01 -27.59 3.82
C LEU A 730 20.71 -28.96 3.85
N PRO A 731 20.58 -29.78 4.92
CA PRO A 731 21.32 -31.03 5.08
C PRO A 731 21.11 -32.03 3.93
N GLY A 732 22.19 -32.67 3.44
CA GLY A 732 22.11 -33.76 2.46
C GLY A 732 21.71 -33.36 1.03
N THR A 733 21.75 -32.05 0.72
CA THR A 733 21.26 -31.50 -0.56
C THR A 733 22.37 -31.02 -1.51
N SER A 734 23.65 -31.20 -1.17
CA SER A 734 24.78 -30.71 -1.97
C SER A 734 25.04 -31.60 -3.21
N GLY A 735 24.89 -31.07 -4.42
CA GLY A 735 25.19 -31.77 -5.66
C GLY A 735 24.60 -31.11 -6.91
N ALA A 736 25.04 -31.53 -8.09
CA ALA A 736 24.56 -30.97 -9.38
C ALA A 736 23.83 -32.01 -10.26
N ASP A 737 23.86 -33.29 -9.87
CA ASP A 737 23.21 -34.38 -10.57
C ASP A 737 21.71 -34.41 -10.29
N TRP A 738 20.97 -35.19 -11.08
CA TRP A 738 19.51 -35.26 -10.98
C TRP A 738 19.02 -35.71 -9.60
N SER A 739 19.71 -36.68 -9.00
CA SER A 739 19.37 -37.21 -7.67
C SER A 739 19.49 -36.13 -6.59
N ALA A 740 20.59 -35.35 -6.59
CA ALA A 740 20.74 -34.24 -5.68
C ALA A 740 19.67 -33.18 -5.92
N ARG A 741 19.44 -32.74 -7.17
CA ARG A 741 18.42 -31.72 -7.53
C ARG A 741 17.05 -32.07 -6.97
N PHE A 742 16.62 -33.30 -7.24
CA PHE A 742 15.34 -33.81 -6.77
C PHE A 742 15.27 -33.81 -5.23
N SER A 743 16.35 -34.24 -4.57
CA SER A 743 16.46 -34.22 -3.11
C SER A 743 16.34 -32.80 -2.55
N ARG A 744 16.97 -31.79 -3.18
CA ARG A 744 16.82 -30.37 -2.77
C ARG A 744 15.38 -29.90 -2.85
N ALA A 745 14.73 -30.16 -3.97
CA ALA A 745 13.36 -29.70 -4.21
C ALA A 745 12.36 -30.39 -3.28
N LYS A 746 12.57 -31.69 -3.03
CA LYS A 746 11.82 -32.45 -2.04
C LYS A 746 12.01 -31.87 -0.64
N GLU A 747 13.26 -31.59 -0.25
CA GLU A 747 13.57 -31.03 1.07
C GLU A 747 12.87 -29.68 1.25
N VAL A 748 13.02 -28.74 0.30
CA VAL A 748 12.31 -27.44 0.34
C VAL A 748 10.79 -27.61 0.44
N ALA A 749 10.21 -28.47 -0.39
CA ALA A 749 8.76 -28.69 -0.41
C ALA A 749 8.23 -29.31 0.89
N THR A 750 9.07 -30.04 1.61
CA THR A 750 8.69 -30.73 2.86
C THR A 750 9.16 -29.98 4.11
N TYR A 751 10.09 -29.03 4.01
CA TYR A 751 10.73 -28.38 5.15
C TYR A 751 9.72 -27.79 6.16
N PRO A 752 9.94 -27.98 7.49
CA PRO A 752 11.11 -28.56 8.15
C PRO A 752 11.01 -30.08 8.32
N TYR A 753 10.09 -30.73 7.62
CA TYR A 753 9.81 -32.15 7.77
C TYR A 753 10.84 -33.00 7.01
N ASN A 754 11.55 -33.87 7.74
CA ASN A 754 12.37 -34.92 7.12
C ASN A 754 11.50 -36.16 6.84
N LEU A 755 11.19 -36.36 5.57
CA LEU A 755 10.29 -37.40 5.07
C LEU A 755 10.84 -38.84 5.19
N THR A 756 12.11 -39.02 5.57
CA THR A 756 12.73 -40.35 5.75
C THR A 756 12.26 -41.10 7.00
N THR A 757 11.51 -40.46 7.91
CA THR A 757 11.14 -41.04 9.22
C THR A 757 9.62 -41.14 9.48
N TYR A 758 8.82 -41.36 8.44
CA TYR A 758 7.41 -41.77 8.64
C TYR A 758 7.36 -43.30 8.62
N PRO A 759 7.06 -44.02 9.73
CA PRO A 759 6.08 -43.69 10.77
C PRO A 759 6.62 -43.76 12.23
N ALA A 760 5.88 -43.15 13.17
CA ALA A 760 5.89 -43.43 14.62
C ALA A 760 6.90 -42.73 15.57
N GLY A 761 7.72 -41.74 15.15
CA GLY A 761 8.77 -41.23 16.06
C GLY A 761 9.13 -39.75 16.09
N PHE A 762 8.64 -38.90 15.20
CA PHE A 762 9.00 -37.48 15.25
C PHE A 762 8.13 -36.71 16.24
N THR A 763 8.74 -36.18 17.30
CA THR A 763 8.07 -35.30 18.25
C THR A 763 7.67 -34.01 17.56
N ALA A 764 6.39 -33.65 17.70
CA ALA A 764 5.81 -32.37 17.32
C ALA A 764 6.42 -31.17 18.09
N ALA A 765 7.77 -31.02 18.08
CA ALA A 765 8.51 -30.03 18.88
C ALA A 765 9.08 -28.84 18.08
N SER A 766 9.53 -28.97 16.82
CA SER A 766 10.15 -27.83 16.11
C SER A 766 9.13 -26.75 15.66
N PRO A 767 9.29 -25.47 16.06
CA PRO A 767 8.42 -24.37 15.63
C PRO A 767 8.58 -24.05 14.13
N MET A 768 7.67 -23.25 13.57
CA MET A 768 7.88 -22.61 12.27
C MET A 768 8.92 -21.50 12.47
N ASN A 769 10.21 -21.77 12.32
CA ASN A 769 11.29 -20.78 12.54
C ASN A 769 11.49 -19.84 11.34
N TYR A 770 10.42 -19.47 10.63
CA TYR A 770 10.55 -18.73 9.37
C TYR A 770 10.40 -17.24 9.57
N PHE A 771 11.51 -16.52 9.44
CA PHE A 771 11.48 -15.10 9.15
C PHE A 771 10.66 -14.80 7.87
N ARG A 772 10.93 -15.55 6.78
CA ARG A 772 10.31 -15.30 5.47
C ARG A 772 8.95 -15.96 5.31
N ARG A 773 7.95 -15.11 5.18
CA ARG A 773 6.56 -15.51 4.96
C ARG A 773 6.01 -14.74 3.78
N ALA A 774 5.07 -15.34 3.08
CA ALA A 774 4.44 -14.68 1.96
C ALA A 774 2.98 -15.05 1.82
N VAL A 775 2.25 -14.15 1.19
CA VAL A 775 0.94 -14.41 0.63
C VAL A 775 1.12 -14.66 -0.85
N ARG A 776 0.43 -15.65 -1.41
CA ARG A 776 0.37 -15.85 -2.86
C ARG A 776 -1.05 -15.74 -3.34
N VAL A 777 -1.29 -14.84 -4.29
CA VAL A 777 -2.56 -14.78 -5.02
C VAL A 777 -2.46 -15.66 -6.26
N VAL A 778 -3.43 -16.56 -6.43
CA VAL A 778 -3.49 -17.52 -7.55
C VAL A 778 -4.87 -17.54 -8.19
N ASN A 779 -4.96 -18.04 -9.43
CA ASN A 779 -6.23 -18.20 -10.14
C ASN A 779 -7.03 -16.88 -10.13
N GLY A 780 -6.34 -15.77 -10.44
CA GLY A 780 -6.86 -14.41 -10.30
C GLY A 780 -7.13 -13.72 -11.63
N ASP A 781 -7.14 -14.45 -12.74
CA ASP A 781 -7.35 -13.93 -14.09
C ASP A 781 -8.72 -13.26 -14.24
N VAL A 782 -9.75 -13.81 -13.58
CA VAL A 782 -11.12 -13.26 -13.56
C VAL A 782 -11.57 -12.98 -12.11
N LEU A 783 -11.77 -11.70 -11.79
CA LEU A 783 -12.21 -11.23 -10.48
C LEU A 783 -13.69 -10.79 -10.42
N THR A 784 -14.40 -10.76 -11.54
CA THR A 784 -15.85 -10.52 -11.58
C THR A 784 -16.59 -11.82 -11.78
N THR A 785 -17.78 -11.97 -11.20
CA THR A 785 -18.63 -13.14 -11.48
C THR A 785 -19.80 -12.77 -12.41
N SER A 786 -20.30 -13.76 -13.14
CA SER A 786 -21.39 -13.63 -14.11
C SER A 786 -22.79 -13.53 -13.46
N MET A 787 -22.92 -13.27 -12.16
CA MET A 787 -24.25 -13.19 -11.53
C MET A 787 -24.91 -11.85 -11.87
N THR A 788 -26.00 -11.91 -12.64
CA THR A 788 -26.87 -10.77 -12.90
C THR A 788 -27.52 -10.31 -11.59
N GLY A 789 -27.10 -9.15 -11.05
CA GLY A 789 -27.83 -8.43 -9.99
C GLY A 789 -27.18 -8.29 -8.61
N SER A 790 -26.04 -8.95 -8.30
CA SER A 790 -25.31 -8.70 -7.05
C SER A 790 -24.57 -7.35 -7.07
N ASN A 791 -23.94 -7.01 -8.21
CA ASN A 791 -23.17 -5.78 -8.45
C ASN A 791 -22.19 -5.39 -7.32
N LYS A 792 -21.67 -6.37 -6.56
CA LYS A 792 -20.75 -6.08 -5.45
C LYS A 792 -19.31 -5.93 -5.92
N LEU A 793 -18.97 -6.57 -7.03
CA LEU A 793 -17.76 -6.32 -7.82
C LEU A 793 -18.15 -5.78 -9.19
N SER A 794 -17.51 -4.70 -9.62
CA SER A 794 -17.82 -4.01 -10.88
C SER A 794 -16.67 -3.10 -11.32
N GLN A 795 -16.86 -2.36 -12.41
CA GLN A 795 -15.87 -1.38 -12.87
C GLN A 795 -15.62 -0.22 -11.89
N THR A 796 -16.49 -0.04 -10.89
CA THR A 796 -16.39 0.97 -9.83
C THR A 796 -16.30 0.35 -8.43
N LYS A 797 -16.32 -0.98 -8.32
CA LYS A 797 -16.23 -1.70 -7.04
C LYS A 797 -15.21 -2.82 -7.12
N GLY A 798 -14.13 -2.65 -6.36
CA GLY A 798 -12.90 -3.40 -6.57
C GLY A 798 -12.55 -4.45 -5.53
N ILE A 799 -11.33 -5.00 -5.68
CA ILE A 799 -10.67 -5.83 -4.65
C ILE A 799 -9.25 -5.31 -4.42
N SER A 800 -8.92 -5.01 -3.17
CA SER A 800 -7.55 -4.76 -2.74
C SER A 800 -7.06 -5.89 -1.83
N VAL A 801 -5.87 -6.41 -2.09
CA VAL A 801 -5.22 -7.41 -1.23
C VAL A 801 -4.05 -6.73 -0.52
N ALA A 802 -4.07 -6.71 0.80
CA ALA A 802 -3.04 -6.12 1.62
C ALA A 802 -2.41 -7.15 2.56
N THR A 803 -1.09 -7.12 2.69
CA THR A 803 -0.38 -7.97 3.64
C THR A 803 0.87 -7.28 4.16
N GLU A 804 1.26 -7.61 5.38
CA GLU A 804 2.54 -7.16 5.92
C GLU A 804 3.71 -8.06 5.48
N ASN A 805 3.40 -9.16 4.79
CA ASN A 805 4.36 -10.14 4.29
C ASN A 805 4.74 -9.86 2.82
N MET A 806 5.67 -10.65 2.27
CA MET A 806 5.91 -10.65 0.82
C MET A 806 4.65 -11.11 0.07
N LEU A 807 4.45 -10.67 -1.18
CA LEU A 807 3.32 -11.09 -2.01
C LEU A 807 3.79 -11.65 -3.35
N TYR A 808 3.43 -12.90 -3.63
CA TYR A 808 3.60 -13.54 -4.93
C TYR A 808 2.32 -13.43 -5.77
N ILE A 809 2.46 -13.10 -7.04
CA ILE A 809 1.37 -13.13 -8.02
C ILE A 809 1.64 -14.29 -8.96
N TRP A 810 0.80 -15.32 -8.96
CA TRP A 810 0.97 -16.46 -9.85
C TRP A 810 0.07 -16.33 -11.07
N GLY A 811 0.69 -16.16 -12.24
CA GLY A 811 0.02 -16.12 -13.52
C GLY A 811 -0.70 -14.79 -13.76
N ASN A 812 -1.85 -14.87 -14.43
CA ASN A 812 -2.63 -13.68 -14.74
C ASN A 812 -3.36 -13.14 -13.49
N TYR A 813 -3.50 -11.81 -13.41
CA TYR A 813 -4.27 -11.18 -12.34
C TYR A 813 -5.12 -10.02 -12.86
N ASN A 814 -6.43 -10.10 -12.60
CA ASN A 814 -7.46 -9.13 -12.99
C ASN A 814 -7.48 -8.83 -14.50
N THR A 815 -7.14 -9.83 -15.32
CA THR A 815 -7.19 -9.80 -16.79
C THR A 815 -6.94 -11.20 -17.36
N ASN A 816 -7.47 -11.47 -18.54
CA ASN A 816 -7.19 -12.70 -19.30
C ASN A 816 -5.92 -12.58 -20.18
N GLY A 817 -5.34 -11.38 -20.32
CA GLY A 817 -4.19 -11.13 -21.19
C GLY A 817 -4.36 -9.85 -22.02
N ILE A 818 -3.48 -9.64 -23.00
CA ILE A 818 -3.50 -8.48 -23.91
C ILE A 818 -3.95 -8.86 -25.34
N SER A 819 -4.65 -7.96 -26.04
CA SER A 819 -5.09 -8.09 -27.43
C SER A 819 -4.06 -7.57 -28.44
N ALA A 820 -3.19 -6.64 -28.05
CA ALA A 820 -2.12 -6.14 -28.88
C ALA A 820 -0.92 -5.60 -28.04
N VAL A 821 0.25 -5.53 -28.69
CA VAL A 821 1.44 -4.88 -28.11
C VAL A 821 1.46 -3.42 -28.55
N PRO A 822 1.74 -2.47 -27.64
CA PRO A 822 1.89 -1.06 -27.98
C PRO A 822 3.00 -0.81 -29.01
N SER A 823 2.73 0.07 -29.98
CA SER A 823 3.79 0.64 -30.79
C SER A 823 4.72 1.49 -29.90
N GLY A 824 6.01 1.13 -29.84
CA GLY A 824 6.99 1.85 -29.03
C GLY A 824 7.08 1.45 -27.55
N GLY A 825 6.46 0.33 -27.13
CA GLY A 825 6.81 -0.38 -25.88
C GLY A 825 6.10 0.04 -24.59
N ALA A 826 5.37 1.16 -24.53
CA ALA A 826 4.66 1.53 -23.29
C ALA A 826 3.38 2.37 -23.42
N SER A 827 2.69 2.26 -24.55
CA SER A 827 1.35 2.83 -24.70
C SER A 827 0.32 1.70 -24.71
N LEU A 828 0.06 1.07 -23.56
CA LEU A 828 -1.06 0.12 -23.42
C LEU A 828 -2.38 0.92 -23.30
N ALA A 829 -2.73 1.65 -24.36
CA ALA A 829 -4.10 2.15 -24.54
C ALA A 829 -4.98 0.93 -24.92
N PRO A 830 -6.17 0.79 -24.31
CA PRO A 830 -6.62 -0.42 -23.63
C PRO A 830 -6.68 -1.67 -24.53
N ASP A 831 -5.72 -2.56 -24.33
CA ASP A 831 -5.67 -3.88 -24.98
C ASP A 831 -5.91 -5.03 -23.98
N TYR A 832 -6.21 -4.76 -22.70
CA TYR A 832 -6.42 -5.85 -21.75
C TYR A 832 -7.81 -6.47 -21.94
N THR A 833 -7.82 -7.80 -21.99
CA THR A 833 -9.01 -8.61 -22.28
C THR A 833 -9.67 -9.13 -21.00
N GLY A 834 -10.93 -9.54 -21.12
CA GLY A 834 -11.73 -10.05 -20.02
C GLY A 834 -12.35 -8.96 -19.13
N PRO A 835 -13.29 -9.32 -18.26
CA PRO A 835 -13.88 -8.38 -17.31
C PRO A 835 -12.91 -8.04 -16.18
N GLN A 836 -12.92 -6.77 -15.77
CA GLN A 836 -11.90 -6.16 -14.90
C GLN A 836 -12.54 -5.29 -13.83
N VAL A 837 -11.96 -5.28 -12.64
CA VAL A 837 -12.36 -4.40 -11.53
C VAL A 837 -11.21 -3.46 -11.14
N PRO A 838 -11.47 -2.36 -10.41
CA PRO A 838 -10.42 -1.66 -9.69
C PRO A 838 -9.70 -2.64 -8.74
N ALA A 839 -8.38 -2.79 -8.85
CA ALA A 839 -7.66 -3.71 -8.00
C ALA A 839 -6.32 -3.15 -7.53
N SER A 840 -5.95 -3.47 -6.28
CA SER A 840 -4.61 -3.17 -5.76
C SER A 840 -4.00 -4.31 -4.98
N LEU A 841 -2.68 -4.36 -4.96
CA LEU A 841 -1.84 -5.29 -4.21
C LEU A 841 -0.90 -4.46 -3.33
N VAL A 842 -0.95 -4.69 -2.02
CA VAL A 842 -0.22 -3.93 -1.02
C VAL A 842 0.58 -4.91 -0.16
N SER A 843 1.91 -4.83 -0.18
CA SER A 843 2.75 -5.86 0.46
C SER A 843 4.13 -5.36 0.87
N ASP A 844 4.88 -6.15 1.64
CA ASP A 844 6.28 -5.84 1.93
C ASP A 844 7.14 -5.77 0.66
N ALA A 845 6.95 -6.73 -0.25
CA ALA A 845 7.55 -6.79 -1.58
C ALA A 845 6.67 -7.59 -2.54
N ILE A 846 6.83 -7.37 -3.85
CA ILE A 846 6.03 -8.02 -4.90
C ILE A 846 6.90 -8.91 -5.80
N PHE A 847 6.43 -10.14 -6.05
CA PHE A 847 7.11 -11.15 -6.85
C PHE A 847 6.16 -11.76 -7.90
N PRO A 848 6.20 -11.30 -9.16
CA PRO A 848 5.42 -11.93 -10.22
C PRO A 848 6.04 -13.27 -10.64
N LEU A 849 5.18 -14.27 -10.80
CA LEU A 849 5.47 -15.61 -11.27
C LEU A 849 4.64 -15.88 -12.53
N SER A 850 5.25 -16.50 -13.54
CA SER A 850 4.61 -16.76 -14.83
C SER A 850 3.47 -17.79 -14.72
N LYS A 851 2.63 -17.89 -15.75
CA LYS A 851 1.55 -18.90 -15.82
C LYS A 851 2.08 -20.32 -15.68
N THR A 852 3.31 -20.57 -16.11
CA THR A 852 3.88 -21.92 -16.15
C THR A 852 4.84 -22.21 -15.01
N TRP A 853 4.93 -21.30 -14.03
CA TRP A 853 5.70 -21.49 -12.80
C TRP A 853 5.27 -22.77 -12.06
N PHE A 854 6.20 -23.33 -11.28
CA PHE A 854 5.98 -24.40 -10.32
C PHE A 854 7.02 -24.29 -9.20
N ASP A 855 6.62 -24.59 -7.97
CA ASP A 855 7.38 -24.22 -6.77
C ASP A 855 8.69 -25.00 -6.56
N ALA A 856 8.80 -26.19 -7.17
CA ALA A 856 10.02 -26.98 -7.12
C ALA A 856 11.15 -26.42 -8.02
N SER A 857 10.82 -25.64 -9.06
CA SER A 857 11.80 -25.17 -10.08
C SER A 857 13.01 -24.45 -9.46
N PRO A 858 12.80 -23.49 -8.54
CA PRO A 858 13.91 -22.75 -7.92
C PRO A 858 14.86 -23.60 -7.07
N ALA A 859 14.36 -24.68 -6.48
CA ALA A 859 15.17 -25.60 -5.67
C ALA A 859 15.85 -26.68 -6.53
N LEU A 860 15.20 -27.10 -7.63
CA LEU A 860 15.78 -28.01 -8.61
C LEU A 860 16.96 -27.36 -9.35
N TYR A 861 16.88 -26.06 -9.65
CA TYR A 861 17.88 -25.36 -10.44
C TYR A 861 18.24 -23.97 -9.90
N PRO A 862 18.59 -23.77 -8.63
CA PRO A 862 18.96 -22.44 -8.10
C PRO A 862 20.08 -21.76 -8.92
N GLU A 863 21.00 -22.55 -9.48
CA GLU A 863 22.14 -22.08 -10.25
C GLU A 863 21.84 -21.79 -11.73
N ASN A 864 20.75 -22.35 -12.28
CA ASN A 864 20.55 -22.39 -13.73
C ASN A 864 19.20 -21.79 -14.14
N LEU A 865 19.23 -20.53 -14.52
CA LEU A 865 18.09 -19.77 -14.99
C LEU A 865 17.48 -20.32 -16.30
N ASN A 866 18.26 -20.97 -17.16
CA ASN A 866 17.73 -21.58 -18.38
C ASN A 866 16.83 -22.79 -18.09
N MET A 867 16.75 -23.23 -16.83
CA MET A 867 15.84 -24.29 -16.40
C MET A 867 14.63 -23.72 -15.63
N ARG A 868 14.66 -22.44 -15.26
CA ARG A 868 13.59 -21.73 -14.54
C ARG A 868 12.93 -20.71 -15.46
N ILE A 869 12.47 -21.18 -16.61
CA ILE A 869 12.00 -20.34 -17.70
C ILE A 869 10.56 -19.87 -17.46
N ALA A 870 10.32 -18.56 -17.55
CA ALA A 870 8.97 -18.00 -17.52
C ALA A 870 8.20 -18.32 -18.80
N ASP A 871 6.90 -18.63 -18.68
CA ASP A 871 6.01 -18.95 -19.80
C ASP A 871 6.59 -20.05 -20.72
N LEU A 872 7.27 -21.02 -20.11
CA LEU A 872 7.90 -22.19 -20.74
C LEU A 872 6.91 -23.07 -21.53
N LYS A 873 7.30 -23.51 -22.74
CA LYS A 873 6.59 -24.45 -23.64
C LYS A 873 5.20 -24.00 -24.12
N LEU A 874 4.86 -22.72 -24.00
CA LEU A 874 3.58 -22.19 -24.51
C LEU A 874 3.43 -22.15 -26.05
N ASN A 875 4.45 -22.58 -26.79
CA ASN A 875 4.46 -22.67 -28.26
C ASN A 875 5.12 -23.97 -28.80
N GLY A 876 5.19 -25.05 -28.02
CA GLY A 876 5.70 -26.36 -28.48
C GLY A 876 7.23 -26.47 -28.70
N THR A 877 7.98 -25.37 -28.71
CA THR A 877 9.46 -25.34 -28.68
C THR A 877 9.95 -24.32 -27.64
N ALA A 878 11.10 -24.58 -27.00
CA ALA A 878 11.51 -23.86 -25.78
C ALA A 878 12.09 -22.44 -26.00
N VAL A 879 12.28 -22.00 -27.26
CA VAL A 879 13.17 -20.84 -27.60
C VAL A 879 12.52 -19.77 -28.51
N GLU A 880 11.24 -19.87 -28.88
CA GLU A 880 10.59 -18.83 -29.74
C GLU A 880 9.68 -17.85 -29.00
N ALA A 881 9.37 -16.73 -29.68
CA ALA A 881 8.44 -15.69 -29.25
C ALA A 881 7.10 -16.30 -28.83
N VAL A 882 6.67 -16.01 -27.61
CA VAL A 882 5.40 -16.50 -27.06
C VAL A 882 4.25 -15.70 -27.69
N PRO A 883 3.16 -16.34 -28.15
CA PRO A 883 1.99 -15.62 -28.64
C PRO A 883 1.45 -14.65 -27.58
N LEU A 884 0.96 -13.48 -28.00
CA LEU A 884 0.56 -12.40 -27.07
C LEU A 884 -0.47 -12.83 -26.03
N GLY A 885 -1.49 -13.61 -26.42
CA GLY A 885 -2.50 -14.14 -25.49
C GLY A 885 -1.98 -15.24 -24.55
N ALA A 886 -0.76 -15.73 -24.76
CA ALA A 886 -0.12 -16.72 -23.92
C ALA A 886 0.76 -16.10 -22.82
N GLU A 887 1.27 -14.87 -23.01
CA GLU A 887 2.12 -14.18 -22.02
C GLU A 887 1.37 -13.80 -20.74
N THR A 888 2.11 -13.79 -19.62
CA THR A 888 1.60 -13.40 -18.30
C THR A 888 1.27 -11.89 -18.24
N SER A 889 0.08 -11.56 -17.72
CA SER A 889 -0.46 -10.20 -17.68
C SER A 889 -1.09 -9.86 -16.33
N VAL A 890 -0.75 -8.71 -15.77
CA VAL A 890 -1.22 -8.24 -14.45
C VAL A 890 -1.80 -6.85 -14.55
N ARG A 891 -3.01 -6.66 -14.03
CA ARG A 891 -3.69 -5.37 -13.92
C ARG A 891 -4.03 -5.03 -12.46
N ALA A 892 -3.18 -4.27 -11.79
CA ALA A 892 -3.43 -3.82 -10.42
C ALA A 892 -2.54 -2.62 -10.08
N ALA A 893 -3.00 -1.73 -9.20
CA ALA A 893 -2.08 -0.85 -8.50
C ALA A 893 -1.22 -1.64 -7.51
N VAL A 894 0.04 -1.28 -7.33
CA VAL A 894 0.97 -1.99 -6.44
C VAL A 894 1.63 -1.00 -5.49
N ILE A 895 1.42 -1.18 -4.19
CA ILE A 895 2.19 -0.53 -3.13
C ILE A 895 3.10 -1.58 -2.50
N ALA A 896 4.41 -1.38 -2.57
CA ALA A 896 5.35 -2.30 -1.95
C ALA A 896 6.68 -1.65 -1.59
N GLY A 897 7.51 -2.38 -0.86
CA GLY A 897 8.83 -1.95 -0.45
C GLY A 897 9.93 -2.30 -1.48
N THR A 898 10.91 -1.41 -1.61
CA THR A 898 12.15 -1.66 -2.35
C THR A 898 13.28 -2.07 -1.42
N ASN A 899 14.35 -2.63 -1.96
CA ASN A 899 15.64 -2.60 -1.28
C ASN A 899 16.20 -1.16 -1.29
N MET A 900 17.13 -0.90 -0.39
CA MET A 900 17.82 0.39 -0.33
C MET A 900 19.08 0.38 -1.20
N SER A 901 19.34 1.49 -1.89
CA SER A 901 20.62 1.72 -2.56
C SER A 901 21.60 2.39 -1.61
N ALA A 902 22.86 1.97 -1.67
CA ALA A 902 23.94 2.47 -0.82
C ALA A 902 25.13 2.97 -1.65
N LEU A 903 25.84 3.96 -1.10
CA LEU A 903 27.06 4.52 -1.70
C LEU A 903 28.29 3.61 -1.44
N ALA A 904 28.37 3.02 -0.25
CA ALA A 904 29.42 2.12 0.21
C ALA A 904 28.83 1.13 1.25
N GLY A 905 29.59 0.08 1.58
CA GLY A 905 29.15 -0.99 2.50
C GLY A 905 28.41 -2.13 1.79
N ASP A 906 27.82 -3.03 2.58
CA ASP A 906 26.87 -4.04 2.12
C ASP A 906 25.43 -3.47 2.22
N PRO A 907 24.44 -3.91 1.42
CA PRO A 907 24.45 -5.06 0.52
C PRO A 907 25.16 -4.80 -0.80
N ASP A 908 26.16 -5.62 -1.12
CA ASP A 908 26.78 -5.64 -2.43
C ASP A 908 26.67 -7.02 -3.10
N ALA A 909 26.02 -7.05 -4.27
CA ALA A 909 25.98 -8.24 -5.15
C ALA A 909 27.20 -8.35 -6.08
N ASN A 910 28.19 -7.46 -5.96
CA ASN A 910 29.41 -7.37 -6.77
C ASN A 910 29.14 -7.19 -8.28
N ASN A 911 28.14 -6.38 -8.64
CA ASN A 911 27.69 -6.19 -10.03
C ASN A 911 28.46 -5.11 -10.81
N GLY A 912 29.68 -4.75 -10.41
CA GLY A 912 30.42 -3.65 -11.03
C GLY A 912 29.69 -2.30 -10.88
N GLY A 913 29.43 -1.60 -11.99
CA GLY A 913 28.82 -0.25 -11.97
C GLY A 913 27.40 -0.16 -11.40
N ASP A 914 26.67 -1.28 -11.37
CA ASP A 914 25.33 -1.35 -10.78
C ASP A 914 25.32 -2.02 -9.38
N SER A 915 26.51 -2.19 -8.78
CA SER A 915 26.69 -2.65 -7.40
C SER A 915 25.95 -1.72 -6.40
N ARG A 916 25.37 -2.28 -5.34
CA ARG A 916 24.65 -1.53 -4.28
C ARG A 916 23.43 -0.71 -4.72
N LEU A 917 22.92 -0.95 -5.93
CA LEU A 917 21.67 -0.34 -6.40
C LEU A 917 20.45 -1.16 -5.99
N SER A 918 19.31 -0.49 -5.91
CA SER A 918 18.00 -1.10 -5.71
C SER A 918 17.51 -1.87 -6.95
N GLY A 919 18.11 -1.60 -8.11
CA GLY A 919 17.61 -2.00 -9.41
C GLY A 919 16.52 -1.05 -9.95
N GLY A 920 16.10 -0.06 -9.16
CA GLY A 920 15.19 0.99 -9.54
C GLY A 920 13.73 0.57 -9.74
N VAL A 921 12.85 1.58 -9.96
CA VAL A 921 11.40 1.36 -10.16
C VAL A 921 11.14 0.49 -11.38
N HIS A 922 12.07 0.55 -12.33
CA HIS A 922 12.03 -0.29 -13.51
C HIS A 922 12.47 -1.76 -13.28
N ASN A 923 12.67 -2.18 -12.03
CA ASN A 923 12.76 -3.57 -11.55
C ASN A 923 12.01 -3.70 -10.21
N PHE A 924 11.02 -2.84 -9.96
CA PHE A 924 10.26 -2.85 -8.71
C PHE A 924 9.56 -4.20 -8.46
N PRO A 925 8.91 -4.82 -9.46
CA PRO A 925 8.56 -6.22 -9.39
C PRO A 925 9.82 -7.11 -9.43
N ARG A 926 9.92 -8.03 -8.46
CA ARG A 926 11.09 -8.87 -8.27
C ARG A 926 10.89 -10.23 -8.93
N PHE A 927 11.61 -10.48 -10.02
CA PHE A 927 11.48 -11.73 -10.77
C PHE A 927 12.37 -12.85 -10.19
N LEU A 928 11.93 -14.10 -10.35
CA LEU A 928 12.66 -15.32 -9.98
C LEU A 928 12.90 -16.28 -11.17
N GLU A 929 12.40 -15.90 -12.34
CA GLU A 929 12.40 -16.69 -13.57
C GLU A 929 13.25 -16.06 -14.67
N GLY A 930 13.60 -16.87 -15.66
CA GLY A 930 14.24 -16.47 -16.90
C GLY A 930 13.20 -16.06 -17.93
N TRP A 931 13.03 -14.76 -18.14
CA TRP A 931 12.13 -14.21 -19.16
C TRP A 931 12.80 -14.04 -20.54
N LEU A 932 13.96 -14.67 -20.76
CA LEU A 932 14.74 -14.66 -22.01
C LEU A 932 14.73 -13.29 -22.70
N GLU A 933 15.51 -12.37 -22.13
CA GLU A 933 15.64 -10.96 -22.52
C GLU A 933 15.46 -10.73 -24.03
N GLY A 934 14.41 -9.99 -24.40
CA GLY A 934 14.08 -9.68 -25.79
C GLY A 934 13.09 -10.62 -26.48
N THR A 935 12.60 -11.69 -25.83
CA THR A 935 11.67 -12.65 -26.46
C THR A 935 10.33 -12.87 -25.73
N ARG A 936 10.27 -12.63 -24.41
CA ARG A 936 9.02 -12.75 -23.63
C ARG A 936 8.70 -11.45 -22.89
N ARG A 937 7.42 -11.15 -22.77
CA ARG A 937 6.92 -10.01 -21.99
C ARG A 937 6.33 -10.45 -20.67
N TRP A 938 6.46 -9.57 -19.70
CA TRP A 938 5.54 -9.50 -18.58
C TRP A 938 4.76 -8.19 -18.73
N ASN A 939 3.46 -8.31 -18.99
CA ASN A 939 2.59 -7.19 -19.29
C ASN A 939 1.98 -6.66 -17.99
N TYR A 940 2.17 -5.37 -17.71
CA TYR A 940 1.65 -4.76 -16.51
C TYR A 940 0.97 -3.43 -16.81
N ILE A 941 -0.23 -3.24 -16.25
CA ILE A 941 -0.93 -1.96 -16.23
C ILE A 941 -1.40 -1.65 -14.80
N GLY A 942 -1.09 -0.45 -14.31
CA GLY A 942 -1.41 -0.09 -12.93
C GLY A 942 -0.67 1.14 -12.44
N SER A 943 -0.51 1.25 -11.13
CA SER A 943 0.26 2.30 -10.46
C SER A 943 1.40 1.65 -9.67
N LEU A 944 2.64 2.07 -9.88
CA LEU A 944 3.81 1.54 -9.16
C LEU A 944 4.17 2.47 -8.01
N VAL A 945 4.01 2.01 -6.77
CA VAL A 945 4.21 2.83 -5.58
C VAL A 945 5.26 2.22 -4.64
N PRO A 946 6.57 2.50 -4.86
CA PRO A 946 7.64 2.23 -3.90
C PRO A 946 7.50 3.11 -2.65
N MET A 947 6.81 2.63 -1.62
CA MET A 947 6.43 3.50 -0.51
C MET A 947 7.39 3.46 0.69
N TYR A 948 8.16 2.39 0.83
CA TYR A 948 9.10 2.16 1.95
C TYR A 948 10.21 1.20 1.54
N TYR A 949 11.15 0.93 2.45
CA TYR A 949 12.07 -0.19 2.29
C TYR A 949 11.43 -1.47 2.83
N SER A 950 11.62 -2.57 2.09
CA SER A 950 11.14 -3.90 2.46
C SER A 950 11.91 -4.43 3.67
N THR A 951 11.21 -5.17 4.51
CA THR A 951 11.71 -5.76 5.76
C THR A 951 11.92 -7.27 5.65
N GLN A 952 11.22 -7.99 4.76
CA GLN A 952 11.43 -9.43 4.56
C GLN A 952 12.19 -9.77 3.28
N ALA A 953 12.03 -8.98 2.22
CA ALA A 953 12.72 -9.16 0.96
C ALA A 953 13.94 -8.24 0.89
N LEU A 954 15.05 -8.73 1.44
CA LEU A 954 16.20 -7.89 1.78
C LEU A 954 17.38 -8.05 0.81
N SER A 955 17.40 -9.12 0.02
CA SER A 955 18.56 -9.39 -0.84
C SER A 955 18.85 -8.23 -1.81
N PRO A 956 20.15 -7.88 -2.01
CA PRO A 956 20.54 -6.92 -3.02
C PRO A 956 19.93 -7.26 -4.38
N TRP A 957 19.77 -6.22 -5.19
CA TRP A 957 19.46 -6.42 -6.58
C TRP A 957 20.71 -6.94 -7.30
N GLN A 958 20.50 -7.90 -8.21
CA GLN A 958 21.58 -8.46 -9.02
C GLN A 958 21.39 -8.15 -10.49
N TYR A 959 22.44 -7.65 -11.15
CA TYR A 959 22.43 -7.44 -12.59
C TYR A 959 22.24 -8.77 -13.32
N PRO A 960 21.43 -8.84 -14.39
CA PRO A 960 21.18 -10.08 -15.12
C PRO A 960 22.43 -10.73 -15.73
N GLY A 961 23.61 -10.09 -15.77
CA GLY A 961 24.82 -10.62 -16.41
C GLY A 961 25.34 -11.94 -15.83
N THR A 962 25.20 -12.17 -14.52
CA THR A 962 25.51 -13.47 -13.89
C THR A 962 24.39 -14.50 -14.09
N ARG A 963 23.18 -14.05 -14.50
CA ARG A 963 21.97 -14.84 -14.78
C ARG A 963 21.61 -15.87 -13.71
N VAL A 964 22.01 -15.71 -12.44
CA VAL A 964 21.69 -16.72 -11.41
C VAL A 964 20.28 -16.54 -10.86
N ILE A 965 19.81 -15.31 -10.66
CA ILE A 965 18.53 -15.04 -9.98
C ILE A 965 17.37 -14.94 -10.97
N TYR A 966 17.47 -14.07 -11.97
CA TYR A 966 16.42 -13.84 -12.97
C TYR A 966 16.98 -13.36 -14.30
N GLY A 967 16.15 -13.41 -15.35
CA GLY A 967 16.40 -12.75 -16.64
C GLY A 967 15.26 -11.76 -16.90
N ALA A 968 15.59 -10.51 -17.26
CA ALA A 968 14.57 -9.46 -17.37
C ALA A 968 13.58 -9.71 -18.52
N PRO A 969 12.28 -9.47 -18.34
CA PRO A 969 11.30 -9.51 -19.42
C PRO A 969 11.41 -8.28 -20.33
N ILE A 970 10.78 -8.34 -21.50
CA ILE A 970 10.31 -7.13 -22.17
C ILE A 970 9.27 -6.47 -21.26
N ARG A 971 9.57 -5.25 -20.82
CA ARG A 971 8.77 -4.50 -19.85
C ARG A 971 7.70 -3.68 -20.57
N ASN A 972 6.51 -4.26 -20.72
CA ASN A 972 5.33 -3.54 -21.19
C ASN A 972 4.59 -2.95 -19.99
N TRP A 973 5.12 -1.87 -19.44
CA TRP A 973 4.58 -1.24 -18.24
C TRP A 973 3.84 0.03 -18.61
N ALA A 974 2.59 0.10 -18.17
CA ALA A 974 1.76 1.26 -18.38
C ALA A 974 1.04 1.67 -17.10
N PHE A 975 0.68 2.94 -17.06
CA PHE A 975 -0.27 3.49 -16.13
C PHE A 975 -1.70 3.13 -16.55
N ASP A 976 -2.51 2.74 -15.57
CA ASP A 976 -3.93 2.52 -15.75
C ASP A 976 -4.70 3.85 -15.71
N ASP A 977 -5.09 4.34 -16.90
CA ASP A 977 -5.83 5.60 -17.03
C ASP A 977 -7.17 5.60 -16.29
N SER A 978 -7.76 4.43 -15.97
CA SER A 978 -8.98 4.38 -15.16
C SER A 978 -8.76 4.92 -13.74
N PHE A 979 -7.54 4.91 -13.20
CA PHE A 979 -7.24 5.48 -11.88
C PHE A 979 -7.23 7.00 -11.85
N ARG A 980 -7.38 7.68 -13.00
CA ARG A 980 -7.67 9.13 -13.04
C ARG A 980 -9.11 9.42 -12.65
N ASP A 981 -10.00 8.43 -12.73
CA ASP A 981 -11.37 8.51 -12.24
C ASP A 981 -11.46 8.03 -10.79
N PRO A 982 -11.78 8.93 -9.83
CA PRO A 982 -11.91 8.58 -8.42
C PRO A 982 -12.93 7.48 -8.12
N ASN A 983 -13.94 7.27 -8.98
CA ASN A 983 -14.94 6.21 -8.79
C ASN A 983 -14.44 4.84 -9.25
N ARG A 984 -13.26 4.77 -9.89
CA ARG A 984 -12.66 3.54 -10.41
C ARG A 984 -11.33 3.23 -9.71
N LEU A 985 -11.16 3.80 -8.51
CA LEU A 985 -10.01 3.53 -7.67
C LEU A 985 -10.19 2.20 -6.91
N PRO A 986 -9.09 1.45 -6.71
CA PRO A 986 -9.10 0.32 -5.81
C PRO A 986 -9.57 0.69 -4.38
N PRO A 987 -10.31 -0.19 -3.69
CA PRO A 987 -10.69 0.01 -2.29
C PRO A 987 -9.49 0.32 -1.40
N GLY A 988 -9.62 1.27 -0.48
CA GLY A 988 -8.54 1.62 0.46
C GLY A 988 -7.40 2.46 -0.13
N THR A 989 -7.54 2.97 -1.36
CA THR A 989 -6.55 3.87 -2.00
C THR A 989 -6.09 4.97 -1.04
N PRO A 990 -4.79 5.07 -0.72
CA PRO A 990 -4.29 6.14 0.13
C PRO A 990 -4.53 7.51 -0.51
N MET A 991 -4.82 8.52 0.30
CA MET A 991 -5.10 9.87 -0.19
C MET A 991 -4.23 10.89 0.54
N PHE A 992 -3.66 11.83 -0.21
CA PHE A 992 -3.10 13.05 0.36
C PHE A 992 -4.22 14.00 0.71
N GLN A 993 -3.96 14.84 1.69
CA GLN A 993 -4.92 15.81 2.16
C GLN A 993 -4.42 17.23 1.95
N TYR A 994 -5.30 18.08 1.43
CA TYR A 994 -5.01 19.48 1.21
C TYR A 994 -6.21 20.32 1.62
N ILE A 995 -5.98 21.29 2.50
CA ILE A 995 -7.02 22.19 3.02
C ILE A 995 -6.75 23.58 2.47
N GLU A 996 -7.78 24.22 1.92
CA GLU A 996 -7.68 25.55 1.33
C GLU A 996 -8.82 26.45 1.80
N PRO A 997 -8.53 27.54 2.51
CA PRO A 997 -9.50 28.61 2.74
C PRO A 997 -9.90 29.24 1.39
N THR A 998 -11.20 29.29 1.09
CA THR A 998 -11.72 29.81 -0.19
C THR A 998 -12.55 31.08 -0.08
N GLY A 999 -12.99 31.42 1.14
CA GLY A 999 -13.78 32.62 1.38
C GLY A 999 -13.60 33.14 2.79
N PHE A 1000 -13.70 34.46 2.96
CA PHE A 1000 -13.73 35.12 4.26
C PHE A 1000 -14.61 36.37 4.17
N ARG A 1001 -15.60 36.47 5.06
CA ARG A 1001 -16.56 37.59 5.05
C ARG A 1001 -17.02 37.97 6.45
N GLN A 1002 -17.31 39.25 6.63
CA GLN A 1002 -18.11 39.71 7.77
C GLN A 1002 -19.59 39.53 7.44
N VAL A 1003 -20.36 38.99 8.38
CA VAL A 1003 -21.82 38.88 8.28
C VAL A 1003 -22.42 40.00 9.12
N LEU A 1004 -23.26 40.82 8.49
CA LEU A 1004 -23.89 42.00 9.08
C LEU A 1004 -25.22 41.68 9.75
#